data_AF-A0A651EWQ2-F1
#
_entry.id   AF-A0A651EWQ2-F1
#
_cell.length_a   1.000
_cell.length_b   1.000
_cell.length_c   1.000
_cell.angle_alpha   90.00
_cell.angle_beta   90.00
_cell.angle_gamma   90.00
#
_symmetry.space_group_name_H-M   'P 1'
#
loop_
_entity.id
_entity.type
_entity.pdbx_description
1 polymer ?
#
loop_
_entity_poly.entity_id
_entity_poly.type
_entity_poly.pdbx_seq_one_letter_code
_entity_poly.pdbx_strand_id
1 'polypeptide(L)'
;MTRSAAKRRTRYTVLALILFSALTLGAAFAVALGTRYHTRLDLTATREHTLSPRTIETLSKLDADHTLVISARFQQIDQRALQRIRDLLDAFTQASPRISFREINLNSPAALDQAEAVVRLSLQNHSDAAQRHTDALTRASEALEGIAERTDEIAALAQSLVQRQQPGEFRRTWNDNASAAAALPPLAREAAEILRAHREMPILAEVRLPQVDAALTAIEPTLTTIDVTLAGIMTLCQQTLRTAASEDAALARQMLSGAERARDDALRTRDALGALDPLDPLSVARVLEAQEAVLILGPAQTTAVDFQSLLPRRLEDAGGTRLRMAGESLISAAIAASANPVQPVLILVHAEPTNLMRSSGRLSQGAENQIGMLVGRLRQQRVRVHEWPVLLSPRPPDRSTLQIADRETPIVWFVLGAPGGGQLGERIERRDRLSTAILRLVEAGESILLTVGPSELPAIGDTDPLVEALPLFGITSDSGRLLIRRASTPQGPAPAVDFTLRRSTGEHPIARALDALPTYLRAATPLRPDDQPPDGASVWPVLAIPASADTWAMAAWQSLLRQGMTRLPNPDPMRDDVEGPWPIVVAAERTPPDTARDDSKQQRLVAVAAAAWFTDATTQAASQVDGIVTRRFPGNDELFDASFAWLAGLDDQIGAGPSVRDVPRIADLSDAQILAMRWALIAGLPVLVLLSGLAFRWLRG
;
A
#
# COMPACT_ATOMS: atom_id res chain seq x y z
N MET A 1 -82.31 5.94 -37.91
CA MET A 1 -80.89 5.54 -38.04
C MET A 1 -79.91 6.20 -37.03
N THR A 2 -80.35 6.94 -36.00
CA THR A 2 -79.46 7.72 -35.10
C THR A 2 -79.05 7.04 -33.78
N ARG A 3 -79.70 5.95 -33.35
CA ARG A 3 -79.38 5.25 -32.08
C ARG A 3 -78.08 4.41 -32.10
N SER A 4 -77.53 4.10 -33.28
CA SER A 4 -76.33 3.26 -33.42
C SER A 4 -75.02 4.02 -33.15
N ALA A 5 -74.93 5.29 -33.57
CA ALA A 5 -73.73 6.10 -33.40
C ALA A 5 -73.50 6.51 -31.93
N ALA A 6 -74.56 6.84 -31.20
CA ALA A 6 -74.49 7.20 -29.79
C ALA A 6 -73.97 6.05 -28.91
N LYS A 7 -74.43 4.82 -29.18
CA LYS A 7 -74.03 3.60 -28.46
C LYS A 7 -72.57 3.20 -28.76
N ARG A 8 -72.08 3.46 -29.98
CA ARG A 8 -70.67 3.28 -30.34
C ARG A 8 -69.80 4.34 -29.65
N ARG A 9 -70.19 5.62 -29.69
CA ARG A 9 -69.44 6.70 -29.01
C ARG A 9 -69.32 6.45 -27.51
N THR A 10 -70.40 6.09 -26.82
CA THR A 10 -70.33 5.76 -25.38
C THR A 10 -69.42 4.57 -25.10
N ARG A 11 -69.45 3.52 -25.92
CA ARG A 11 -68.51 2.40 -25.78
C ARG A 11 -67.06 2.84 -25.99
N TYR A 12 -66.76 3.66 -26.99
CA TYR A 12 -65.40 4.17 -27.21
C TYR A 12 -64.96 5.10 -26.09
N THR A 13 -65.83 5.97 -25.57
CA THR A 13 -65.51 6.85 -24.43
C THR A 13 -65.24 6.03 -23.17
N VAL A 14 -66.04 5.01 -22.87
CA VAL A 14 -65.83 4.13 -21.71
C VAL A 14 -64.53 3.33 -21.86
N LEU A 15 -64.26 2.77 -23.05
CA LEU A 15 -63.02 2.06 -23.32
C LEU A 15 -61.79 2.97 -23.22
N ALA A 16 -61.89 4.20 -23.71
CA ALA A 16 -60.83 5.20 -23.59
C ALA A 16 -60.60 5.60 -22.13
N LEU A 17 -61.66 5.79 -21.35
CA LEU A 17 -61.57 6.12 -19.93
C LEU A 17 -60.94 4.99 -19.11
N ILE A 18 -61.30 3.74 -19.40
CA ILE A 18 -60.70 2.55 -18.77
C ILE A 18 -59.23 2.45 -19.15
N LEU A 19 -58.88 2.64 -20.42
CA LEU A 19 -57.48 2.58 -20.87
C LEU A 19 -56.65 3.68 -20.20
N PHE A 20 -57.17 4.92 -20.18
CA PHE A 20 -56.49 6.04 -19.56
C PHE A 20 -56.32 5.82 -18.06
N SER A 21 -57.36 5.37 -17.36
CA SER A 21 -57.31 5.05 -15.92
C SER A 21 -56.31 3.93 -15.62
N ALA A 22 -56.27 2.88 -16.45
CA ALA A 22 -55.30 1.79 -16.29
C ALA A 22 -53.86 2.26 -16.52
N LEU A 23 -53.63 3.15 -17.50
CA LEU A 23 -52.33 3.78 -17.74
C LEU A 23 -51.91 4.67 -16.58
N THR A 24 -52.82 5.49 -16.05
CA THR A 24 -52.54 6.36 -14.90
C THR A 24 -52.28 5.55 -13.64
N LEU A 25 -53.07 4.51 -13.35
CA LEU A 25 -52.82 3.61 -12.22
C LEU A 25 -51.51 2.85 -12.38
N GLY A 26 -51.20 2.38 -13.59
CA GLY A 26 -49.94 1.69 -13.88
C GLY A 26 -48.73 2.62 -13.68
N ALA A 27 -48.82 3.86 -14.15
CA ALA A 27 -47.78 4.87 -13.93
C ALA A 27 -47.65 5.24 -12.45
N ALA A 28 -48.75 5.45 -11.74
CA ALA A 28 -48.73 5.75 -10.30
C ALA A 28 -48.18 4.57 -9.48
N PHE A 29 -48.54 3.32 -9.85
CA PHE A 29 -47.99 2.12 -9.24
C PHE A 29 -46.50 1.97 -9.52
N ALA A 30 -46.04 2.22 -10.75
CA ALA A 30 -44.62 2.23 -11.09
C ALA A 30 -43.83 3.30 -10.31
N VAL A 31 -44.39 4.50 -10.15
CA VAL A 31 -43.80 5.56 -9.31
C VAL A 31 -43.76 5.13 -7.85
N ALA A 32 -44.85 4.62 -7.30
CA ALA A 32 -44.92 4.15 -5.92
C ALA A 32 -43.93 2.99 -5.65
N LEU A 33 -43.83 2.03 -6.58
CA LEU A 33 -42.88 0.93 -6.51
C LEU A 33 -41.44 1.44 -6.60
N GLY A 34 -41.17 2.40 -7.48
CA GLY A 34 -39.87 3.08 -7.60
C GLY A 34 -39.48 3.87 -6.34
N THR A 35 -40.45 4.48 -5.64
CA THR A 35 -40.18 5.17 -4.36
C THR A 35 -39.97 4.22 -3.18
N ARG A 36 -40.41 2.95 -3.28
CA ARG A 36 -40.31 1.98 -2.19
C ARG A 36 -39.15 0.99 -2.37
N TYR A 37 -38.81 0.67 -3.62
CA TYR A 37 -37.73 -0.24 -3.97
C TYR A 37 -36.69 0.50 -4.82
N HIS A 38 -35.75 1.15 -4.14
CA HIS A 38 -34.65 1.89 -4.76
C HIS A 38 -33.52 0.95 -5.19
N THR A 39 -33.78 0.02 -6.11
CA THR A 39 -32.70 -0.73 -6.75
C THR A 39 -32.15 0.13 -7.90
N ARG A 40 -31.03 0.82 -7.66
CA ARG A 40 -30.33 1.55 -8.73
C ARG A 40 -29.49 0.56 -9.53
N LEU A 41 -29.90 0.29 -10.77
CA LEU A 41 -29.10 -0.45 -11.74
C LEU A 41 -28.28 0.55 -12.54
N ASP A 42 -26.97 0.49 -12.38
CA ASP A 42 -26.05 1.27 -13.20
C ASP A 42 -25.82 0.56 -14.54
N LEU A 43 -26.39 1.15 -15.60
CA LEU A 43 -26.34 0.63 -16.96
C LEU A 43 -25.20 1.25 -17.79
N THR A 44 -24.32 2.05 -17.18
CA THR A 44 -23.14 2.57 -17.88
C THR A 44 -22.16 1.43 -18.20
N ALA A 45 -21.46 1.52 -19.33
CA ALA A 45 -20.52 0.49 -19.78
C ALA A 45 -19.37 0.23 -18.78
N THR A 46 -19.08 1.22 -17.93
CA THR A 46 -18.06 1.21 -16.88
C THR A 46 -18.63 0.96 -15.48
N ARG A 47 -19.95 0.97 -15.30
CA ARG A 47 -20.62 0.96 -13.98
C ARG A 47 -20.09 2.05 -13.04
N GLU A 48 -20.00 3.28 -13.54
CA GLU A 48 -19.33 4.39 -12.86
C GLU A 48 -20.01 4.88 -11.57
N HIS A 49 -21.30 4.61 -11.38
CA HIS A 49 -22.13 5.06 -10.26
C HIS A 49 -22.36 4.01 -9.17
N THR A 50 -21.81 2.81 -9.30
CA THR A 50 -21.84 1.78 -8.22
C THR A 50 -20.50 1.75 -7.49
N LEU A 51 -20.44 1.14 -6.30
CA LEU A 51 -19.15 0.84 -5.63
C LEU A 51 -18.58 -0.47 -6.18
N SER A 52 -17.25 -0.61 -6.21
CA SER A 52 -16.53 -1.82 -6.59
C SER A 52 -16.90 -3.02 -5.71
N PRO A 53 -16.83 -4.26 -6.23
CA PRO A 53 -17.08 -5.45 -5.43
C PRO A 53 -16.21 -5.50 -4.18
N ARG A 54 -14.92 -5.15 -4.31
CA ARG A 54 -13.97 -5.09 -3.18
C ARG A 54 -14.43 -4.11 -2.10
N THR A 55 -14.84 -2.90 -2.49
CA THR A 55 -15.36 -1.92 -1.53
C THR A 55 -16.62 -2.41 -0.85
N ILE A 56 -17.58 -3.01 -1.58
CA ILE A 56 -18.80 -3.56 -0.97
C ILE A 56 -18.46 -4.66 0.04
N GLU A 57 -17.52 -5.55 -0.30
CA GLU A 57 -17.07 -6.61 0.60
C GLU A 57 -16.42 -6.05 1.86
N THR A 58 -15.50 -5.08 1.72
CA THR A 58 -14.90 -4.37 2.86
C THR A 58 -15.97 -3.74 3.75
N LEU A 59 -16.95 -3.04 3.16
CA LEU A 59 -18.02 -2.38 3.90
C LEU A 59 -18.96 -3.37 4.61
N SER A 60 -19.16 -4.56 4.04
CA SER A 60 -20.01 -5.60 4.63
C SER A 60 -19.40 -6.25 5.88
N LYS A 61 -18.07 -6.18 6.03
CA LYS A 61 -17.31 -6.77 7.14
C LYS A 61 -16.98 -5.77 8.26
N LEU A 62 -17.36 -4.50 8.12
CA LEU A 62 -17.08 -3.50 9.16
C LEU A 62 -17.83 -3.83 10.42
N ASP A 63 -17.17 -4.05 11.56
CA ASP A 63 -17.83 -4.40 12.83
C ASP A 63 -18.19 -3.20 13.72
N ALA A 64 -17.75 -2.01 13.33
CA ALA A 64 -17.93 -0.78 14.09
C ALA A 64 -18.30 0.38 13.18
N ASP A 65 -18.84 1.43 13.79
CA ASP A 65 -19.24 2.65 13.09
C ASP A 65 -18.00 3.46 12.68
N HIS A 66 -18.03 3.96 11.45
CA HIS A 66 -17.02 4.85 10.90
C HIS A 66 -17.67 6.16 10.45
N THR A 67 -16.97 7.27 10.66
CA THR A 67 -17.42 8.61 10.25
C THR A 67 -16.46 9.20 9.23
N LEU A 68 -16.97 9.45 8.02
CA LEU A 68 -16.29 10.20 6.98
C LEU A 68 -16.49 11.69 7.24
N VAL A 69 -15.43 12.44 7.46
CA VAL A 69 -15.47 13.90 7.66
C VAL A 69 -14.76 14.56 6.49
N ILE A 70 -15.49 15.37 5.71
CA ILE A 70 -14.87 16.21 4.69
C ILE A 70 -14.79 17.63 5.21
N SER A 71 -13.56 18.15 5.31
CA SER A 71 -13.27 19.53 5.66
C SER A 71 -12.71 20.25 4.44
N ALA A 72 -13.42 21.25 3.92
CA ALA A 72 -12.94 22.02 2.77
C ALA A 72 -13.56 23.42 2.70
N ARG A 73 -12.98 24.28 1.85
CA ARG A 73 -13.57 25.58 1.48
C ARG A 73 -14.49 25.37 0.28
N PHE A 74 -15.68 24.82 0.52
CA PHE A 74 -16.62 24.41 -0.54
C PHE A 74 -16.98 25.50 -1.56
N GLN A 75 -16.84 26.78 -1.22
CA GLN A 75 -17.07 27.90 -2.13
C GLN A 75 -15.96 28.07 -3.20
N GLN A 76 -14.78 27.50 -2.98
CA GLN A 76 -13.63 27.56 -3.89
C GLN A 76 -13.54 26.33 -4.82
N ILE A 77 -14.41 25.34 -4.60
CA ILE A 77 -14.43 24.07 -5.33
C ILE A 77 -15.50 24.13 -6.42
N ASP A 78 -15.22 23.57 -7.60
CA ASP A 78 -16.21 23.42 -8.66
C ASP A 78 -17.43 22.61 -8.17
N GLN A 79 -18.63 23.13 -8.43
CA GLN A 79 -19.87 22.51 -7.94
C GLN A 79 -20.08 21.09 -8.48
N ARG A 80 -19.64 20.80 -9.72
CA ARG A 80 -19.78 19.46 -10.29
C ARG A 80 -18.82 18.48 -9.63
N ALA A 81 -17.58 18.89 -9.38
CA ALA A 81 -16.61 18.10 -8.64
C ALA A 81 -17.11 17.77 -7.21
N LEU A 82 -17.66 18.77 -6.51
CA LEU A 82 -18.22 18.59 -5.18
C LEU A 82 -19.43 17.63 -5.18
N GLN A 83 -20.33 17.77 -6.16
CA GLN A 83 -21.48 16.87 -6.29
C GLN A 83 -21.03 15.42 -6.52
N ARG A 84 -19.99 15.19 -7.33
CA ARG A 84 -19.47 13.82 -7.56
C ARG A 84 -18.91 13.17 -6.29
N ILE A 85 -18.25 13.95 -5.43
CA ILE A 85 -17.79 13.46 -4.14
C ILE A 85 -18.97 13.11 -3.25
N ARG A 86 -19.97 13.99 -3.16
CA ARG A 86 -21.19 13.70 -2.39
C ARG A 86 -21.87 12.43 -2.90
N ASP A 87 -22.04 12.29 -4.21
CA ASP A 87 -22.59 11.08 -4.84
C ASP A 87 -21.73 9.82 -4.56
N LEU A 88 -20.42 9.98 -4.31
CA LEU A 88 -19.55 8.87 -3.92
C LEU A 88 -19.77 8.50 -2.45
N LEU A 89 -19.74 9.47 -1.55
CA LEU A 89 -19.96 9.25 -0.12
C LEU A 89 -21.36 8.73 0.18
N ASP A 90 -22.38 9.23 -0.53
CA ASP A 90 -23.73 8.72 -0.47
C ASP A 90 -23.81 7.26 -0.91
N ALA A 91 -22.97 6.83 -1.85
CA ALA A 91 -22.88 5.42 -2.21
C ALA A 91 -22.28 4.58 -1.07
N PHE A 92 -21.29 5.10 -0.33
CA PHE A 92 -20.72 4.44 0.85
C PHE A 92 -21.75 4.30 1.98
N THR A 93 -22.50 5.36 2.31
CA THR A 93 -23.53 5.33 3.36
C THR A 93 -24.72 4.45 2.99
N GLN A 94 -25.07 4.37 1.69
CA GLN A 94 -26.09 3.43 1.21
C GLN A 94 -25.62 1.98 1.26
N ALA A 95 -24.34 1.72 1.00
CA ALA A 95 -23.79 0.37 0.99
C ALA A 95 -23.61 -0.24 2.39
N SER A 96 -23.42 0.59 3.43
CA SER A 96 -23.35 0.12 4.81
C SER A 96 -23.93 1.12 5.81
N PRO A 97 -24.84 0.69 6.70
CA PRO A 97 -25.40 1.55 7.75
C PRO A 97 -24.37 1.94 8.82
N ARG A 98 -23.20 1.28 8.84
CA ARG A 98 -22.08 1.59 9.75
C ARG A 98 -21.20 2.74 9.26
N ILE A 99 -21.49 3.30 8.08
CA ILE A 99 -20.81 4.48 7.56
C ILE A 99 -21.72 5.71 7.72
N SER A 100 -21.20 6.75 8.35
CA SER A 100 -21.81 8.07 8.39
C SER A 100 -20.91 9.12 7.75
N PHE A 101 -21.49 10.25 7.35
CA PHE A 101 -20.77 11.33 6.66
C PHE A 101 -21.09 12.68 7.31
N ARG A 102 -20.07 13.54 7.43
CA ARG A 102 -20.15 14.92 7.93
C ARG A 102 -19.34 15.88 7.06
N GLU A 103 -19.89 17.05 6.80
CA GLU A 103 -19.21 18.15 6.11
C GLU A 103 -18.83 19.26 7.10
N ILE A 104 -17.58 19.73 7.04
CA ILE A 104 -17.10 20.91 7.75
C ILE A 104 -16.77 21.97 6.69
N ASN A 105 -17.58 23.03 6.66
CA ASN A 105 -17.34 24.17 5.79
C ASN A 105 -16.37 25.14 6.47
N LEU A 106 -15.12 25.16 6.04
CA LEU A 106 -14.05 25.99 6.60
C LEU A 106 -14.30 27.51 6.46
N ASN A 107 -15.25 27.94 5.62
CA ASN A 107 -15.65 29.35 5.50
C ASN A 107 -16.78 29.75 6.46
N SER A 108 -17.31 28.81 7.26
CA SER A 108 -18.40 29.07 8.21
C SER A 108 -17.85 29.58 9.56
N PRO A 109 -18.53 30.52 10.23
CA PRO A 109 -18.21 30.89 11.61
C PRO A 109 -18.24 29.71 12.59
N ALA A 110 -19.03 28.66 12.28
CA ALA A 110 -19.13 27.44 13.09
C ALA A 110 -18.05 26.38 12.78
N ALA A 111 -17.12 26.65 11.86
CA ALA A 111 -16.11 25.68 11.43
C ALA A 111 -15.20 25.24 12.58
N LEU A 112 -14.82 26.17 13.45
CA LEU A 112 -13.96 25.90 14.62
C LEU A 112 -14.65 24.94 15.59
N ASP A 113 -15.91 25.21 15.96
CA ASP A 113 -16.69 24.35 16.85
C ASP A 113 -16.88 22.94 16.28
N GLN A 114 -17.09 22.84 14.96
CA GLN A 114 -17.22 21.55 14.27
C GLN A 114 -15.90 20.79 14.21
N ALA A 115 -14.79 21.47 13.93
CA ALA A 115 -13.44 20.88 13.94
C ALA A 115 -13.08 20.38 15.34
N GLU A 116 -13.35 21.19 16.37
CA GLU A 116 -13.15 20.81 17.77
C GLU A 116 -13.98 19.57 18.14
N ALA A 117 -15.25 19.50 17.74
CA ALA A 117 -16.08 18.33 17.98
C ALA A 117 -15.50 17.05 17.34
N VAL A 118 -14.87 17.16 16.17
CA VAL A 118 -14.20 16.03 15.49
C VAL A 118 -12.91 15.62 16.22
N VAL A 119 -12.09 16.58 16.66
CA VAL A 119 -10.88 16.27 17.44
C VAL A 119 -11.26 15.63 18.78
N ARG A 120 -12.30 16.12 19.46
CA ARG A 120 -12.80 15.53 20.72
C ARG A 120 -13.31 14.11 20.50
N LEU A 121 -14.03 13.84 19.41
CA LEU A 121 -14.47 12.50 19.04
C LEU A 121 -13.27 11.57 18.79
N SER A 122 -12.26 12.04 18.06
CA SER A 122 -11.02 11.28 17.84
C SER A 122 -10.30 11.01 19.17
N LEU A 123 -10.20 12.00 20.06
CA LEU A 123 -9.58 11.84 21.38
C LEU A 123 -10.34 10.84 22.26
N GLN A 124 -11.68 10.83 22.21
CA GLN A 124 -12.49 9.84 22.91
C GLN A 124 -12.20 8.41 22.42
N ASN A 125 -12.02 8.21 21.12
CA ASN A 125 -11.68 6.90 20.56
C ASN A 125 -10.24 6.46 20.88
N HIS A 126 -9.33 7.40 21.15
CA HIS A 126 -7.90 7.13 21.34
C HIS A 126 -7.37 7.60 22.69
N SER A 127 -8.21 7.58 23.74
CA SER A 127 -7.84 8.06 25.08
C SER A 127 -6.61 7.34 25.65
N ASP A 128 -6.52 6.03 25.42
CA ASP A 128 -5.42 5.20 25.94
C ASP A 128 -4.09 5.54 25.25
N ALA A 129 -4.11 5.81 23.94
CA ALA A 129 -2.93 6.28 23.21
C ALA A 129 -2.49 7.67 23.70
N ALA A 130 -3.43 8.60 23.87
CA ALA A 130 -3.13 9.92 24.41
C ALA A 130 -2.50 9.82 25.81
N GLN A 131 -3.04 8.96 26.69
CA GLN A 131 -2.49 8.73 28.02
C GLN A 131 -1.06 8.16 27.97
N ARG A 132 -0.79 7.19 27.08
CA ARG A 132 0.57 6.64 26.89
C ARG A 132 1.58 7.72 26.50
N HIS A 133 1.21 8.66 25.63
CA HIS A 133 2.06 9.78 25.24
C HIS A 133 2.32 10.72 26.43
N THR A 134 1.26 11.06 27.17
CA THR A 134 1.35 11.88 28.38
C THR A 134 2.27 11.25 29.43
N ASP A 135 2.15 9.95 29.67
CA ASP A 135 2.97 9.22 30.63
C ASP A 135 4.43 9.13 30.16
N ALA A 136 4.67 8.95 28.86
CA ALA A 136 6.02 8.92 28.30
C ALA A 136 6.73 10.27 28.42
N LEU A 137 6.05 11.39 28.13
CA LEU A 137 6.57 12.73 28.34
C LEU A 137 6.90 12.98 29.82
N THR A 138 6.04 12.49 30.72
CA THR A 138 6.26 12.60 32.17
C THR A 138 7.52 11.84 32.59
N ARG A 139 7.63 10.55 32.24
CA ARG A 139 8.82 9.73 32.55
C ARG A 139 10.10 10.31 31.94
N ALA A 140 10.04 10.80 30.71
CA ALA A 140 11.18 11.42 30.03
C ALA A 140 11.61 12.72 30.73
N SER A 141 10.67 13.55 31.19
CA SER A 141 10.99 14.75 31.97
C SER A 141 11.65 14.43 33.31
N GLU A 142 11.17 13.40 34.02
CA GLU A 142 11.77 12.91 35.27
C GLU A 142 13.17 12.31 35.04
N ALA A 143 13.37 11.58 33.94
CA ALA A 143 14.68 11.05 33.58
C ALA A 143 15.70 12.15 33.30
N LEU A 144 15.30 13.23 32.62
CA LEU A 144 16.15 14.40 32.36
C LEU A 144 16.52 15.15 33.65
N GLU A 145 15.61 15.28 34.62
CA GLU A 145 15.94 15.80 35.95
C GLU A 145 16.98 14.92 36.65
N GLY A 146 16.80 13.60 36.62
CA GLY A 146 17.78 12.66 37.18
C GLY A 146 19.13 12.68 36.45
N ILE A 147 19.17 13.01 35.15
CA ILE A 147 20.41 13.26 34.41
C ILE A 147 21.04 14.57 34.88
N ALA A 148 20.25 15.62 35.11
CA ALA A 148 20.75 16.90 35.61
C ALA A 148 21.43 16.74 36.98
N GLU A 149 20.80 16.03 37.92
CA GLU A 149 21.36 15.73 39.23
C GLU A 149 22.69 14.96 39.15
N ARG A 150 22.75 13.91 38.32
CA ARG A 150 23.98 13.12 38.14
C ARG A 150 25.09 13.90 37.44
N THR A 151 24.75 14.77 36.50
CA THR A 151 25.75 15.60 35.81
C THR A 151 26.28 16.72 36.71
N ASP A 152 25.48 17.22 37.66
CA ASP A 152 25.95 18.11 38.74
C ASP A 152 27.01 17.40 39.60
N GLU A 153 26.75 16.16 40.01
CA GLU A 153 27.73 15.35 40.77
C GLU A 153 29.02 15.10 39.97
N ILE A 154 28.90 14.72 38.69
CA ILE A 154 30.05 14.50 37.80
C ILE A 154 30.88 15.78 37.67
N ALA A 155 30.25 16.93 37.49
CA ALA A 155 30.93 18.23 37.39
C ALA A 155 31.70 18.55 38.68
N ALA A 156 31.10 18.32 39.86
CA ALA A 156 31.76 18.52 41.15
C ALA A 156 32.99 17.60 41.34
N LEU A 157 32.88 16.34 40.94
CA LEU A 157 34.00 15.38 40.96
C LEU A 157 35.10 15.78 39.98
N ALA A 158 34.73 16.21 38.76
CA ALA A 158 35.67 16.65 37.74
C ALA A 158 36.47 17.87 38.23
N GLN A 159 35.80 18.84 38.85
CA GLN A 159 36.45 20.02 39.42
C GLN A 159 37.39 19.66 40.57
N SER A 160 37.01 18.69 41.41
CA SER A 160 37.86 18.18 42.48
C SER A 160 39.15 17.54 41.93
N LEU A 161 39.06 16.83 40.80
CA LEU A 161 40.20 16.23 40.12
C LEU A 161 41.10 17.31 39.50
N VAL A 162 40.53 18.32 38.84
CA VAL A 162 41.27 19.48 38.29
C VAL A 162 42.08 20.22 39.36
N GLN A 163 41.53 20.39 40.56
CA GLN A 163 42.21 21.08 41.67
C GLN A 163 43.44 20.33 42.20
N ARG A 164 43.44 19.00 42.10
CA ARG A 164 44.55 18.13 42.57
C ARG A 164 45.71 18.03 41.58
N GLN A 165 45.47 18.31 40.31
CA GLN A 165 46.48 18.14 39.25
C GLN A 165 47.43 19.34 39.14
N GLN A 166 48.71 19.05 38.87
CA GLN A 166 49.69 20.11 38.58
C GLN A 166 49.40 20.79 37.23
N PRO A 167 49.84 22.05 37.02
CA PRO A 167 49.69 22.73 35.74
C PRO A 167 50.31 21.94 34.58
N GLY A 168 49.54 21.69 33.53
CA GLY A 168 49.98 20.92 32.37
C GLY A 168 48.83 20.65 31.39
N GLU A 169 49.11 19.94 30.30
CA GLU A 169 48.14 19.58 29.27
C GLU A 169 46.98 18.75 29.84
N PHE A 170 47.28 17.75 30.68
CA PHE A 170 46.28 16.93 31.35
C PHE A 170 45.28 17.75 32.18
N ARG A 171 45.76 18.74 32.94
CA ARG A 171 44.90 19.63 33.74
C ARG A 171 44.02 20.51 32.85
N ARG A 172 44.52 20.98 31.70
CA ARG A 172 43.72 21.76 30.74
C ARG A 172 42.59 20.94 30.17
N THR A 173 42.89 19.73 29.67
CA THR A 173 41.89 18.80 29.13
C THR A 173 40.80 18.49 30.16
N TRP A 174 41.18 18.22 31.41
CA TRP A 174 40.22 18.00 32.49
C TRP A 174 39.41 19.25 32.85
N ASN A 175 40.01 20.43 32.82
CA ASN A 175 39.31 21.69 33.10
C ASN A 175 38.27 22.03 32.01
N ASP A 176 38.60 21.78 30.74
CA ASP A 176 37.68 21.98 29.62
C ASP A 176 36.49 21.00 29.72
N ASN A 177 36.74 19.74 30.09
CA ASN A 177 35.69 18.74 30.27
C ASN A 177 34.87 18.95 31.55
N ALA A 178 35.48 19.45 32.63
CA ALA A 178 34.74 19.86 33.83
C ALA A 178 33.80 21.04 33.53
N SER A 179 34.26 22.00 32.72
CA SER A 179 33.44 23.12 32.25
C SER A 179 32.30 22.65 31.36
N ALA A 180 32.56 21.72 30.44
CA ALA A 180 31.52 21.10 29.61
C ALA A 180 30.51 20.30 30.45
N ALA A 181 30.97 19.53 31.44
CA ALA A 181 30.11 18.79 32.37
C ALA A 181 29.20 19.74 33.17
N ALA A 182 29.73 20.87 33.65
CA ALA A 182 28.98 21.87 34.40
C ALA A 182 27.89 22.58 33.57
N ALA A 183 27.96 22.52 32.23
CA ALA A 183 26.94 23.06 31.34
C ALA A 183 25.76 22.09 31.12
N LEU A 184 25.91 20.79 31.40
CA LEU A 184 24.86 19.79 31.17
C LEU A 184 23.64 19.91 32.10
N PRO A 185 23.77 20.16 33.41
CA PRO A 185 22.63 20.24 34.32
C PRO A 185 21.57 21.28 33.92
N PRO A 186 21.90 22.55 33.61
CA PRO A 186 20.89 23.51 33.19
C PRO A 186 20.24 23.13 31.84
N LEU A 187 20.99 22.55 30.90
CA LEU A 187 20.45 22.07 29.62
C LEU A 187 19.46 20.92 29.81
N ALA A 188 19.77 19.96 30.69
CA ALA A 188 18.91 18.83 30.99
C ALA A 188 17.59 19.29 31.67
N ARG A 189 17.67 20.26 32.60
CA ARG A 189 16.48 20.87 33.23
C ARG A 189 15.63 21.65 32.23
N GLU A 190 16.26 22.42 31.35
CA GLU A 190 15.54 23.13 30.28
C GLU A 190 14.81 22.15 29.35
N ALA A 191 15.45 21.05 28.96
CA ALA A 191 14.82 20.00 28.18
C ALA A 191 13.65 19.33 28.94
N ALA A 192 13.78 19.12 30.26
CA ALA A 192 12.67 18.61 31.08
C ALA A 192 11.47 19.56 31.10
N GLU A 193 11.68 20.87 31.19
CA GLU A 193 10.62 21.88 31.10
C GLU A 193 9.97 21.91 29.71
N ILE A 194 10.76 21.79 28.64
CA ILE A 194 10.23 21.66 27.27
C ILE A 194 9.28 20.46 27.18
N LEU A 195 9.66 19.30 27.72
CA LEU A 195 8.79 18.12 27.74
C LEU A 195 7.50 18.35 28.52
N ARG A 196 7.57 19.02 29.69
CA ARG A 196 6.38 19.38 30.50
C ARG A 196 5.43 20.30 29.73
N ALA A 197 5.96 21.31 29.04
CA ALA A 197 5.16 22.24 28.25
C ALA A 197 4.40 21.57 27.10
N HIS A 198 4.99 20.53 26.48
CA HIS A 198 4.37 19.80 25.37
C HIS A 198 3.35 18.73 25.80
N ARG A 199 3.14 18.52 27.11
CA ARG A 199 2.18 17.54 27.65
C ARG A 199 0.72 17.92 27.37
N GLU A 200 0.40 19.22 27.43
CA GLU A 200 -0.97 19.74 27.29
C GLU A 200 -0.99 21.03 26.44
N MET A 201 -0.27 20.99 25.32
CA MET A 201 -0.18 22.13 24.43
C MET A 201 -1.49 22.30 23.64
N PRO A 202 -2.06 23.52 23.57
CA PRO A 202 -3.26 23.78 22.79
C PRO A 202 -2.97 23.68 21.28
N ILE A 203 -3.95 23.20 20.51
CA ILE A 203 -3.85 23.08 19.04
C ILE A 203 -5.02 23.76 18.35
N LEU A 204 -6.26 23.40 18.71
CA LEU A 204 -7.46 24.00 18.15
C LEU A 204 -8.30 24.56 19.29
N ALA A 205 -8.31 25.90 19.40
CA ALA A 205 -9.01 26.64 20.45
C ALA A 205 -8.70 26.11 21.87
N GLU A 206 -9.61 25.31 22.44
CA GLU A 206 -9.51 24.77 23.80
C GLU A 206 -8.99 23.33 23.89
N VAL A 207 -8.85 22.61 22.77
CA VAL A 207 -8.39 21.22 22.79
C VAL A 207 -6.88 21.14 23.01
N ARG A 208 -6.49 20.44 24.08
CA ARG A 208 -5.10 20.20 24.47
C ARG A 208 -4.72 18.75 24.21
N LEU A 209 -3.57 18.53 23.58
CA LEU A 209 -3.05 17.20 23.23
C LEU A 209 -1.54 17.12 23.52
N PRO A 210 -1.02 15.94 23.92
CA PRO A 210 0.40 15.75 24.09
C PRO A 210 1.10 15.73 22.73
N GLN A 211 2.17 16.52 22.58
CA GLN A 211 2.90 16.70 21.31
C GLN A 211 4.31 16.09 21.36
N VAL A 212 4.39 14.75 21.41
CA VAL A 212 5.66 14.01 21.54
C VAL A 212 6.64 14.34 20.41
N ASP A 213 6.21 14.36 19.15
CA ASP A 213 7.11 14.59 18.00
C ASP A 213 7.79 15.97 18.08
N ALA A 214 7.02 17.00 18.44
CA ALA A 214 7.51 18.36 18.57
C ALA A 214 8.46 18.47 19.77
N ALA A 215 8.10 17.82 20.89
CA ALA A 215 8.90 17.78 22.09
C ALA A 215 10.25 17.09 21.82
N LEU A 216 10.24 15.91 21.19
CA LEU A 216 11.46 15.16 20.83
C LEU A 216 12.35 15.96 19.89
N THR A 217 11.76 16.56 18.84
CA THR A 217 12.50 17.44 17.92
C THR A 217 13.17 18.60 18.64
N ALA A 218 12.49 19.21 19.63
CA ALA A 218 13.02 20.32 20.39
C ALA A 218 14.17 19.91 21.33
N ILE A 219 14.15 18.69 21.90
CA ILE A 219 15.16 18.23 22.86
C ILE A 219 16.30 17.41 22.22
N GLU A 220 16.18 16.97 20.97
CA GLU A 220 17.19 16.16 20.28
C GLU A 220 18.60 16.78 20.28
N PRO A 221 18.77 18.10 20.05
CA PRO A 221 20.09 18.73 20.15
C PRO A 221 20.70 18.62 21.56
N THR A 222 19.86 18.72 22.59
CA THR A 222 20.27 18.59 24.00
C THR A 222 20.69 17.16 24.31
N LEU A 223 19.89 16.16 23.91
CA LEU A 223 20.22 14.74 24.09
C LEU A 223 21.53 14.38 23.37
N THR A 224 21.74 14.91 22.16
CA THR A 224 23.00 14.72 21.41
C THR A 224 24.19 15.34 22.14
N THR A 225 24.02 16.54 22.69
CA THR A 225 25.07 17.22 23.46
C THR A 225 25.45 16.42 24.70
N ILE A 226 24.45 15.94 25.45
CA ILE A 226 24.65 15.08 26.63
C ILE A 226 25.42 13.81 26.24
N ASP A 227 25.02 13.11 25.18
CA ASP A 227 25.68 11.87 24.72
C ASP A 227 27.17 12.11 24.38
N VAL A 228 27.45 13.13 23.57
CA VAL A 228 28.82 13.46 23.14
C VAL A 228 29.69 13.89 24.31
N THR A 229 29.20 14.77 25.19
CA THR A 229 29.98 15.25 26.35
C THR A 229 30.26 14.12 27.33
N LEU A 230 29.27 13.27 27.65
CA LEU A 230 29.47 12.15 28.55
C LEU A 230 30.42 11.10 27.97
N ALA A 231 30.36 10.81 26.67
CA ALA A 231 31.31 9.92 26.01
C ALA A 231 32.77 10.43 26.08
N GLY A 232 32.96 11.76 25.96
CA GLY A 232 34.26 12.42 26.18
C GLY A 232 34.78 12.23 27.61
N ILE A 233 33.93 12.48 28.61
CA ILE A 233 34.26 12.29 30.03
C ILE A 233 34.60 10.83 30.33
N MET A 234 33.83 9.88 29.81
CA MET A 234 34.10 8.45 29.97
C MET A 234 35.49 8.07 29.43
N THR A 235 35.85 8.58 28.26
CA THR A 235 37.17 8.34 27.65
C THR A 235 38.30 8.87 28.54
N LEU A 236 38.14 10.07 29.10
CA LEU A 236 39.12 10.66 30.02
C LEU A 236 39.22 9.92 31.34
N CYS A 237 38.09 9.47 31.89
CA CYS A 237 38.09 8.63 33.09
C CYS A 237 38.88 7.34 32.84
N GLN A 238 38.64 6.66 31.71
CA GLN A 238 39.37 5.43 31.35
C GLN A 238 40.87 5.67 31.16
N GLN A 239 41.28 6.79 30.56
CA GLN A 239 42.69 7.16 30.47
C GLN A 239 43.31 7.40 31.85
N THR A 240 42.60 8.13 32.71
CA THR A 240 43.04 8.44 34.08
C THR A 240 43.18 7.19 34.92
N LEU A 241 42.27 6.22 34.78
CA LEU A 241 42.34 4.93 35.48
C LEU A 241 43.58 4.10 35.11
N ARG A 242 44.21 4.36 33.96
CA ARG A 242 45.44 3.68 33.54
C ARG A 242 46.71 4.30 34.13
N THR A 243 46.66 5.57 34.55
CA THR A 243 47.87 6.36 34.86
C THR A 243 47.89 6.99 36.25
N ALA A 244 46.75 7.11 36.93
CA ALA A 244 46.62 7.89 38.15
C ALA A 244 46.86 7.10 39.45
N ALA A 245 47.13 7.84 40.54
CA ALA A 245 47.21 7.31 41.90
C ALA A 245 45.84 6.81 42.42
N SER A 246 45.84 6.07 43.55
CA SER A 246 44.65 5.39 44.08
C SER A 246 43.44 6.29 44.32
N GLU A 247 43.64 7.52 44.80
CA GLU A 247 42.57 8.47 45.11
C GLU A 247 41.94 9.09 43.85
N ASP A 248 42.74 9.52 42.89
CA ASP A 248 42.25 10.05 41.60
C ASP A 248 41.57 8.95 40.78
N ALA A 249 42.09 7.73 40.87
CA ALA A 249 41.43 6.56 40.31
C ALA A 249 40.07 6.28 40.96
N ALA A 250 39.88 6.56 42.26
CA ALA A 250 38.58 6.41 42.92
C ALA A 250 37.56 7.43 42.38
N LEU A 251 37.94 8.70 42.26
CA LEU A 251 37.08 9.74 41.67
C LEU A 251 36.73 9.42 40.21
N ALA A 252 37.70 8.99 39.41
CA ALA A 252 37.49 8.62 38.01
C ALA A 252 36.54 7.41 37.86
N ARG A 253 36.59 6.41 38.77
CA ARG A 253 35.63 5.29 38.76
C ARG A 253 34.21 5.76 39.07
N GLN A 254 34.05 6.63 40.07
CA GLN A 254 32.75 7.17 40.45
C GLN A 254 32.13 7.96 39.29
N MET A 255 32.91 8.88 38.69
CA MET A 255 32.52 9.65 37.52
C MET A 255 32.15 8.77 36.33
N LEU A 256 32.98 7.77 36.01
CA LEU A 256 32.72 6.84 34.91
C LEU A 256 31.37 6.15 35.09
N SER A 257 31.09 5.62 36.29
CA SER A 257 29.82 4.93 36.58
C SER A 257 28.60 5.86 36.54
N GLY A 258 28.79 7.14 36.89
CA GLY A 258 27.75 8.16 36.81
C GLY A 258 27.47 8.57 35.36
N ALA A 259 28.54 8.77 34.58
CA ALA A 259 28.47 9.15 33.18
C ALA A 259 27.84 8.04 32.31
N GLU A 260 28.20 6.78 32.55
CA GLU A 260 27.58 5.62 31.89
C GLU A 260 26.07 5.59 32.13
N ARG A 261 25.64 5.70 33.40
CA ARG A 261 24.21 5.69 33.76
C ARG A 261 23.44 6.87 33.17
N ALA A 262 23.99 8.08 33.24
CA ALA A 262 23.36 9.27 32.69
C ALA A 262 23.23 9.21 31.16
N ARG A 263 24.26 8.71 30.47
CA ARG A 263 24.27 8.51 29.02
C ARG A 263 23.24 7.46 28.60
N ASP A 264 23.20 6.33 29.29
CA ASP A 264 22.22 5.28 29.01
C ASP A 264 20.78 5.76 29.23
N ASP A 265 20.52 6.58 30.26
CA ASP A 265 19.21 7.18 30.49
C ASP A 265 18.82 8.17 29.39
N ALA A 266 19.77 8.96 28.88
CA ALA A 266 19.52 9.87 27.76
C ALA A 266 19.13 9.09 26.48
N LEU A 267 19.86 8.01 26.18
CA LEU A 267 19.55 7.12 25.04
C LEU A 267 18.21 6.42 25.21
N ARG A 268 17.94 5.86 26.40
CA ARG A 268 16.63 5.25 26.72
C ARG A 268 15.48 6.25 26.57
N THR A 269 15.69 7.50 26.98
CA THR A 269 14.68 8.55 26.87
C THR A 269 14.37 8.85 25.40
N ARG A 270 15.40 9.01 24.57
CA ARG A 270 15.25 9.20 23.12
C ARG A 270 14.49 8.04 22.48
N ASP A 271 14.94 6.82 22.75
CA ASP A 271 14.39 5.62 22.12
C ASP A 271 12.94 5.38 22.59
N ALA A 272 12.62 5.62 23.86
CA ALA A 272 11.27 5.47 24.39
C ALA A 272 10.28 6.48 23.80
N LEU A 273 10.69 7.73 23.59
CA LEU A 273 9.85 8.74 22.94
C LEU A 273 9.71 8.46 21.43
N GLY A 274 10.80 8.04 20.76
CA GLY A 274 10.81 7.72 19.34
C GLY A 274 10.08 6.43 18.96
N ALA A 275 9.83 5.54 19.93
CA ALA A 275 9.10 4.28 19.73
C ALA A 275 7.57 4.42 19.82
N LEU A 276 7.05 5.61 20.14
CA LEU A 276 5.61 5.84 20.20
C LEU A 276 5.02 6.00 18.80
N ASP A 277 3.88 5.35 18.58
CA ASP A 277 3.09 5.57 17.37
C ASP A 277 2.60 7.02 17.29
N PRO A 278 2.43 7.61 16.10
CA PRO A 278 1.84 8.94 15.97
C PRO A 278 0.46 9.02 16.63
N LEU A 279 0.20 10.12 17.37
CA LEU A 279 -1.09 10.31 18.03
C LEU A 279 -2.15 10.76 17.00
N ASP A 280 -3.11 9.89 16.70
CA ASP A 280 -4.15 10.16 15.69
C ASP A 280 -4.95 11.47 15.93
N PRO A 281 -5.44 11.79 17.14
CA PRO A 281 -6.10 13.07 17.42
C PRO A 281 -5.24 14.30 17.09
N LEU A 282 -3.91 14.20 17.31
CA LEU A 282 -2.96 15.27 17.01
C LEU A 282 -2.82 15.47 15.49
N SER A 283 -2.74 14.37 14.75
CA SER A 283 -2.74 14.39 13.28
C SER A 283 -4.02 15.00 12.72
N VAL A 284 -5.18 14.61 13.26
CA VAL A 284 -6.49 15.16 12.89
C VAL A 284 -6.55 16.67 13.10
N ALA A 285 -6.14 17.12 14.28
CA ALA A 285 -6.15 18.54 14.63
C ALA A 285 -5.28 19.37 13.68
N ARG A 286 -4.05 18.92 13.42
CA ARG A 286 -3.13 19.58 12.48
C ARG A 286 -3.68 19.61 11.05
N VAL A 287 -4.32 18.53 10.61
CA VAL A 287 -4.91 18.45 9.27
C VAL A 287 -6.08 19.44 9.13
N LEU A 288 -6.95 19.53 10.14
CA LEU A 288 -8.09 20.47 10.14
C LEU A 288 -7.65 21.94 10.25
N GLU A 289 -6.54 22.22 10.94
CA GLU A 289 -5.97 23.56 11.04
C GLU A 289 -5.29 24.01 9.73
N ALA A 290 -4.55 23.10 9.09
CA ALA A 290 -3.66 23.47 7.99
C ALA A 290 -4.32 23.42 6.59
N GLN A 291 -5.27 22.49 6.34
CA GLN A 291 -5.69 22.16 4.97
C GLN A 291 -7.15 21.71 4.81
N GLU A 292 -7.58 21.66 3.55
CA GLU A 292 -8.73 20.87 3.12
C GLU A 292 -8.35 19.39 3.19
N ALA A 293 -9.19 18.54 3.78
CA ALA A 293 -8.90 17.13 3.96
C ALA A 293 -10.16 16.28 4.08
N VAL A 294 -9.99 14.98 3.85
CA VAL A 294 -11.00 13.97 4.15
C VAL A 294 -10.47 13.06 5.24
N LEU A 295 -11.12 13.08 6.39
CA LEU A 295 -10.79 12.26 7.55
C LEU A 295 -11.75 11.09 7.65
N ILE A 296 -11.23 9.94 8.05
CA ILE A 296 -11.99 8.72 8.24
C ILE A 296 -11.76 8.31 9.69
N LEU A 297 -12.75 8.60 10.53
CA LEU A 297 -12.72 8.30 11.95
C LEU A 297 -13.29 6.90 12.14
N GLY A 298 -12.46 5.93 12.51
CA GLY A 298 -12.92 4.64 12.97
C GLY A 298 -12.73 4.46 14.47
N PRO A 299 -13.06 3.26 15.00
CA PRO A 299 -12.96 2.96 16.42
C PRO A 299 -11.51 2.87 16.91
N ALA A 300 -10.63 2.28 16.09
CA ALA A 300 -9.25 1.97 16.49
C ALA A 300 -8.25 3.02 16.00
N GLN A 301 -8.53 3.62 14.84
CA GLN A 301 -7.61 4.54 14.16
C GLN A 301 -8.36 5.60 13.34
N THR A 302 -7.74 6.76 13.17
CA THR A 302 -8.18 7.82 12.26
C THR A 302 -7.25 7.95 11.06
N THR A 303 -7.79 7.85 9.84
CA THR A 303 -7.01 8.02 8.61
C THR A 303 -7.33 9.35 7.93
N ALA A 304 -6.31 10.12 7.57
CA ALA A 304 -6.45 11.34 6.77
C ALA A 304 -6.09 11.06 5.32
N VAL A 305 -6.96 11.48 4.40
CA VAL A 305 -6.74 11.48 2.96
C VAL A 305 -6.63 12.93 2.52
N ASP A 306 -5.54 13.26 1.82
CA ASP A 306 -5.34 14.57 1.23
C ASP A 306 -6.47 14.89 0.24
N PHE A 307 -7.07 16.08 0.39
CA PHE A 307 -8.19 16.50 -0.43
C PHE A 307 -7.80 16.64 -1.91
N GLN A 308 -6.56 17.02 -2.22
CA GLN A 308 -6.09 17.12 -3.61
C GLN A 308 -5.90 15.75 -4.26
N SER A 309 -5.69 14.70 -3.47
CA SER A 309 -5.66 13.32 -3.96
C SER A 309 -7.05 12.82 -4.37
N LEU A 310 -8.11 13.37 -3.78
CA LEU A 310 -9.50 13.13 -4.17
C LEU A 310 -9.98 14.07 -5.29
N LEU A 311 -9.44 15.30 -5.33
CA LEU A 311 -9.73 16.33 -6.32
C LEU A 311 -8.44 17.01 -6.83
N PRO A 312 -7.69 16.36 -7.74
CA PRO A 312 -6.53 16.98 -8.36
C PRO A 312 -6.94 18.26 -9.11
N ARG A 313 -6.22 19.36 -8.86
CA ARG A 313 -6.52 20.71 -9.39
C ARG A 313 -6.50 20.82 -10.92
N ARG A 314 -5.90 19.85 -11.63
CA ARG A 314 -5.92 19.77 -13.10
C ARG A 314 -7.11 18.92 -13.56
N LEU A 315 -8.28 19.54 -13.51
CA LEU A 315 -9.59 18.92 -13.82
C LEU A 315 -9.88 18.78 -15.33
N GLU A 316 -9.06 19.38 -16.20
CA GLU A 316 -9.41 19.50 -17.63
C GLU A 316 -9.06 18.24 -18.47
N ASP A 317 -8.13 17.39 -18.01
CA ASP A 317 -7.65 16.23 -18.80
C ASP A 317 -8.05 14.85 -18.25
N ALA A 318 -8.46 14.77 -16.97
CA ALA A 318 -8.85 13.51 -16.32
C ALA A 318 -10.38 13.39 -16.28
N GLY A 319 -10.95 12.53 -17.14
CA GLY A 319 -12.40 12.28 -17.18
C GLY A 319 -13.00 11.97 -15.80
N GLY A 320 -14.25 12.41 -15.58
CA GLY A 320 -14.89 12.40 -14.25
C GLY A 320 -15.01 11.04 -13.56
N THR A 321 -15.06 9.98 -14.34
CA THR A 321 -15.12 8.57 -13.88
C THR A 321 -13.85 8.18 -13.11
N ARG A 322 -12.67 8.66 -13.53
CA ARG A 322 -11.37 8.33 -12.91
C ARG A 322 -11.22 8.95 -11.52
N LEU A 323 -11.66 10.19 -11.37
CA LEU A 323 -11.66 10.90 -10.08
C LEU A 323 -12.49 10.15 -9.05
N ARG A 324 -13.66 9.67 -9.46
CA ARG A 324 -14.52 8.86 -8.59
C ARG A 324 -13.87 7.54 -8.20
N MET A 325 -13.24 6.82 -9.13
CA MET A 325 -12.56 5.55 -8.82
C MET A 325 -11.34 5.73 -7.92
N ALA A 326 -10.52 6.76 -8.16
CA ALA A 326 -9.41 7.12 -7.29
C ALA A 326 -9.93 7.47 -5.89
N GLY A 327 -11.00 8.25 -5.81
CA GLY A 327 -11.66 8.57 -4.55
C GLY A 327 -12.21 7.36 -3.82
N GLU A 328 -12.88 6.45 -4.54
CA GLU A 328 -13.38 5.20 -3.97
C GLU A 328 -12.22 4.34 -3.44
N SER A 329 -11.15 4.20 -4.20
CA SER A 329 -9.98 3.41 -3.81
C SER A 329 -9.32 3.98 -2.56
N LEU A 330 -9.16 5.31 -2.47
CA LEU A 330 -8.55 5.97 -1.32
C LEU A 330 -9.43 5.86 -0.07
N ILE A 331 -10.74 6.12 -0.20
CA ILE A 331 -11.68 6.03 0.93
C ILE A 331 -11.82 4.58 1.40
N SER A 332 -11.98 3.63 0.47
CA SER A 332 -12.11 2.20 0.79
C SER A 332 -10.84 1.67 1.46
N ALA A 333 -9.66 2.05 0.98
CA ALA A 333 -8.39 1.68 1.58
C ALA A 333 -8.25 2.23 3.00
N ALA A 334 -8.61 3.50 3.19
CA ALA A 334 -8.50 4.14 4.49
C ALA A 334 -9.54 3.64 5.51
N ILE A 335 -10.73 3.24 5.07
CA ILE A 335 -11.70 2.50 5.88
C ILE A 335 -11.13 1.12 6.27
N ALA A 336 -10.61 0.36 5.31
CA ALA A 336 -10.02 -0.95 5.59
C ALA A 336 -8.85 -0.87 6.58
N ALA A 337 -7.98 0.13 6.43
CA ALA A 337 -6.85 0.38 7.34
C ALA A 337 -7.30 0.84 8.73
N SER A 338 -8.46 1.50 8.85
CA SER A 338 -9.03 1.91 10.13
C SER A 338 -9.76 0.75 10.84
N ALA A 339 -10.36 -0.15 10.06
CA ALA A 339 -11.08 -1.31 10.56
C ALA A 339 -10.17 -2.48 10.97
N ASN A 340 -9.02 -2.65 10.31
CA ASN A 340 -8.07 -3.71 10.62
C ASN A 340 -6.88 -3.16 11.42
N PRO A 341 -6.70 -3.53 12.69
CA PRO A 341 -5.58 -3.06 13.51
C PRO A 341 -4.23 -3.62 13.04
N VAL A 342 -4.23 -4.73 12.29
CA VAL A 342 -3.02 -5.39 11.82
C VAL A 342 -2.54 -4.71 10.54
N GLN A 343 -1.51 -3.87 10.67
CA GLN A 343 -0.86 -3.19 9.54
C GLN A 343 0.28 -4.06 8.98
N PRO A 344 0.11 -4.69 7.81
CA PRO A 344 1.16 -5.52 7.24
C PRO A 344 2.40 -4.68 6.88
N VAL A 345 3.55 -5.31 6.95
CA VAL A 345 4.85 -4.70 6.63
C VAL A 345 5.36 -5.27 5.31
N LEU A 346 5.81 -4.39 4.41
CA LEU A 346 6.50 -4.78 3.19
C LEU A 346 8.01 -4.53 3.35
N ILE A 347 8.82 -5.55 3.07
CA ILE A 347 10.28 -5.42 3.03
C ILE A 347 10.75 -5.58 1.59
N LEU A 348 11.37 -4.54 1.04
CA LEU A 348 12.00 -4.55 -0.27
C LEU A 348 13.35 -5.25 -0.18
N VAL A 349 13.45 -6.47 -0.70
CA VAL A 349 14.68 -7.27 -0.70
C VAL A 349 15.40 -7.10 -2.03
N HIS A 350 16.65 -6.65 -1.98
CA HIS A 350 17.44 -6.40 -3.18
C HIS A 350 18.94 -6.56 -2.92
N ALA A 351 19.71 -6.78 -3.99
CA ALA A 351 21.17 -6.87 -3.95
C ALA A 351 21.87 -5.70 -4.66
N GLU A 352 21.22 -4.52 -4.69
CA GLU A 352 21.84 -3.32 -5.25
C GLU A 352 22.99 -2.81 -4.36
N PRO A 353 24.04 -2.19 -4.94
CA PRO A 353 25.19 -1.70 -4.18
C PRO A 353 24.89 -0.44 -3.36
N THR A 354 23.68 0.09 -3.43
CA THR A 354 23.22 1.28 -2.74
C THR A 354 21.87 1.03 -2.09
N ASN A 355 21.60 1.76 -1.01
CA ASN A 355 20.29 1.77 -0.38
C ASN A 355 19.24 2.40 -1.32
N LEU A 356 18.09 1.75 -1.43
CA LEU A 356 16.92 2.30 -2.10
C LEU A 356 16.19 3.31 -1.21
N MET A 357 16.39 3.25 0.12
CA MET A 357 15.84 4.18 1.09
C MET A 357 16.94 5.04 1.75
N ARG A 358 16.55 6.25 2.14
CA ARG A 358 17.38 7.17 2.94
C ARG A 358 17.12 6.92 4.42
N SER A 359 18.00 7.41 5.29
CA SER A 359 17.80 7.38 6.75
C SER A 359 16.50 8.03 7.21
N SER A 360 15.94 8.95 6.41
CA SER A 360 14.63 9.56 6.65
C SER A 360 13.43 8.66 6.30
N GLY A 361 13.66 7.42 5.88
CA GLY A 361 12.62 6.50 5.41
C GLY A 361 12.07 6.83 4.01
N ARG A 362 12.55 7.88 3.34
CA ARG A 362 12.15 8.20 1.96
C ARG A 362 12.97 7.42 0.93
N LEU A 363 12.44 7.19 -0.26
CA LEU A 363 13.22 6.55 -1.33
C LEU A 363 14.36 7.47 -1.79
N SER A 364 15.42 6.85 -2.30
CA SER A 364 16.48 7.52 -3.05
C SER A 364 15.92 8.01 -4.39
N GLN A 365 16.57 9.00 -5.01
CA GLN A 365 16.07 9.59 -6.26
C GLN A 365 15.95 8.56 -7.39
N GLY A 366 16.89 7.61 -7.46
CA GLY A 366 16.84 6.52 -8.44
C GLY A 366 15.68 5.57 -8.21
N ALA A 367 15.41 5.21 -6.95
CA ALA A 367 14.31 4.33 -6.58
C ALA A 367 12.94 5.03 -6.72
N GLU A 368 12.84 6.31 -6.38
CA GLU A 368 11.62 7.12 -6.54
C GLU A 368 11.15 7.15 -8.01
N ASN A 369 12.08 7.21 -8.97
CA ASN A 369 11.75 7.17 -10.40
C ASN A 369 11.24 5.79 -10.88
N GLN A 370 11.49 4.72 -10.12
CA GLN A 370 11.15 3.35 -10.52
C GLN A 370 9.91 2.82 -9.80
N ILE A 371 9.75 3.14 -8.51
CA ILE A 371 8.71 2.57 -7.63
C ILE A 371 8.10 3.60 -6.67
N GLY A 372 8.28 4.90 -6.91
CA GLY A 372 7.78 5.96 -6.05
C GLY A 372 6.26 5.94 -5.91
N MET A 373 5.53 5.75 -7.02
CA MET A 373 4.07 5.68 -7.02
C MET A 373 3.56 4.41 -6.31
N LEU A 374 4.23 3.28 -6.53
CA LEU A 374 3.93 2.03 -5.83
C LEU A 374 4.07 2.20 -4.30
N VAL A 375 5.22 2.68 -3.83
CA VAL A 375 5.48 2.88 -2.40
C VAL A 375 4.59 3.98 -1.81
N GLY A 376 4.32 5.05 -2.55
CA GLY A 376 3.41 6.11 -2.15
C GLY A 376 2.00 5.58 -1.88
N ARG A 377 1.46 4.75 -2.79
CA ARG A 377 0.15 4.09 -2.62
C ARG A 377 0.13 3.17 -1.40
N LEU A 378 1.16 2.34 -1.21
CA LEU A 378 1.25 1.45 -0.05
C LEU A 378 1.26 2.23 1.27
N ARG A 379 1.99 3.34 1.32
CA ARG A 379 1.99 4.24 2.49
C ARG A 379 0.64 4.89 2.74
N GLN A 380 -0.11 5.24 1.69
CA GLN A 380 -1.49 5.71 1.83
C GLN A 380 -2.41 4.64 2.41
N GLN A 381 -2.12 3.36 2.15
CA GLN A 381 -2.78 2.20 2.76
C GLN A 381 -2.21 1.84 4.14
N ARG A 382 -1.34 2.68 4.71
CA ARG A 382 -0.63 2.45 6.00
C ARG A 382 0.25 1.20 6.04
N VAL A 383 0.66 0.70 4.87
CA VAL A 383 1.69 -0.33 4.80
C VAL A 383 3.03 0.31 5.14
N ARG A 384 3.69 -0.21 6.18
CA ARG A 384 5.06 0.18 6.50
C ARG A 384 5.99 -0.47 5.50
N VAL A 385 6.82 0.33 4.83
CA VAL A 385 7.77 -0.14 3.82
C VAL A 385 9.18 0.05 4.35
N HIS A 386 9.94 -1.03 4.40
CA HIS A 386 11.35 -1.05 4.76
C HIS A 386 12.18 -1.68 3.64
N GLU A 387 13.50 -1.53 3.71
CA GLU A 387 14.43 -2.18 2.79
C GLU A 387 15.31 -3.20 3.51
N TRP A 388 15.71 -4.24 2.77
CA TRP A 388 16.79 -5.14 3.13
C TRP A 388 17.80 -5.25 1.97
N PRO A 389 18.87 -4.44 1.99
CA PRO A 389 19.95 -4.51 1.01
C PRO A 389 20.89 -5.66 1.35
N VAL A 390 20.70 -6.84 0.76
CA VAL A 390 21.40 -8.08 1.17
C VAL A 390 22.91 -8.02 1.00
N LEU A 391 23.40 -7.15 0.11
CA LEU A 391 24.82 -6.90 -0.10
C LEU A 391 25.46 -6.08 1.02
N LEU A 392 24.71 -5.10 1.55
CA LEU A 392 25.18 -4.17 2.59
C LEU A 392 24.88 -4.69 4.00
N SER A 393 23.84 -5.51 4.14
CA SER A 393 23.37 -6.10 5.39
C SER A 393 23.09 -7.59 5.19
N PRO A 394 24.02 -8.49 5.55
CA PRO A 394 23.90 -9.92 5.25
C PRO A 394 22.86 -10.65 6.12
N ARG A 395 22.32 -10.00 7.16
CA ARG A 395 21.25 -10.53 8.00
C ARG A 395 19.95 -9.76 7.73
N PRO A 396 18.80 -10.46 7.73
CA PRO A 396 17.51 -9.79 7.65
C PRO A 396 17.31 -8.85 8.84
N PRO A 397 16.55 -7.76 8.69
CA PRO A 397 16.20 -6.90 9.80
C PRO A 397 15.31 -7.66 10.79
N ASP A 398 15.63 -7.55 12.07
CA ASP A 398 14.81 -8.15 13.13
C ASP A 398 13.55 -7.30 13.37
N ARG A 399 12.46 -7.93 13.82
CA ARG A 399 11.20 -7.24 14.15
C ARG A 399 11.37 -6.05 15.11
N SER A 400 12.29 -6.15 16.07
CA SER A 400 12.63 -5.04 16.97
C SER A 400 13.22 -3.84 16.22
N THR A 401 14.11 -4.08 15.27
CA THR A 401 14.72 -3.02 14.43
C THR A 401 13.69 -2.37 13.49
N LEU A 402 12.68 -3.13 13.08
CA LEU A 402 11.54 -2.67 12.29
C LEU A 402 10.43 -2.01 13.13
N GLN A 403 10.61 -1.94 14.46
CA GLN A 403 9.61 -1.41 15.39
C GLN A 403 8.26 -2.13 15.25
N ILE A 404 8.30 -3.45 15.08
CA ILE A 404 7.12 -4.32 15.02
C ILE A 404 6.94 -4.91 16.41
N ALA A 405 6.03 -4.33 17.20
CA ALA A 405 5.75 -4.76 18.56
C ALA A 405 4.97 -6.09 18.61
N ASP A 406 4.03 -6.27 17.68
CA ASP A 406 3.15 -7.43 17.62
C ASP A 406 3.75 -8.58 16.79
N ARG A 407 3.73 -9.79 17.34
CA ARG A 407 4.24 -11.00 16.69
C ARG A 407 3.31 -11.51 15.60
N GLU A 408 2.05 -11.11 15.58
CA GLU A 408 1.08 -11.53 14.57
C GLU A 408 1.11 -10.65 13.32
N THR A 409 1.72 -9.47 13.39
CA THR A 409 1.86 -8.55 12.26
C THR A 409 2.52 -9.23 11.04
N PRO A 410 1.80 -9.39 9.92
CA PRO A 410 2.30 -10.04 8.72
C PRO A 410 3.46 -9.25 8.11
N ILE A 411 4.50 -9.97 7.68
CA ILE A 411 5.62 -9.41 6.94
C ILE A 411 5.61 -10.08 5.56
N VAL A 412 5.58 -9.25 4.52
CA VAL A 412 5.70 -9.71 3.13
C VAL A 412 7.07 -9.30 2.61
N TRP A 413 7.84 -10.27 2.17
CA TRP A 413 9.18 -10.06 1.63
C TRP A 413 9.08 -9.95 0.11
N PHE A 414 9.26 -8.74 -0.42
CA PHE A 414 9.20 -8.50 -1.85
C PHE A 414 10.60 -8.44 -2.46
N VAL A 415 10.96 -9.50 -3.18
CA VAL A 415 12.22 -9.63 -3.89
C VAL A 415 12.08 -8.99 -5.27
N LEU A 416 12.74 -7.85 -5.46
CA LEU A 416 12.62 -7.02 -6.67
C LEU A 416 13.14 -7.73 -7.95
N GLY A 417 13.90 -8.80 -7.78
CA GLY A 417 14.43 -9.64 -8.85
C GLY A 417 15.93 -9.46 -9.05
N ALA A 418 16.43 -9.88 -10.22
CA ALA A 418 17.85 -9.89 -10.49
C ALA A 418 18.47 -8.47 -10.45
N PRO A 419 19.67 -8.33 -9.85
CA PRO A 419 20.34 -7.04 -9.71
C PRO A 419 20.67 -6.43 -11.08
N GLY A 420 20.46 -5.12 -11.21
CA GLY A 420 20.73 -4.37 -12.43
C GLY A 420 22.21 -4.02 -12.61
N GLY A 421 22.60 -3.71 -13.85
CA GLY A 421 23.92 -3.15 -14.20
C GLY A 421 25.13 -4.00 -13.79
N GLY A 422 26.34 -3.42 -13.84
CA GLY A 422 27.59 -4.04 -13.37
C GLY A 422 28.25 -5.03 -14.34
N GLN A 423 29.47 -5.45 -14.02
CA GLN A 423 30.17 -6.51 -14.76
C GLN A 423 29.54 -7.89 -14.49
N LEU A 424 29.78 -8.88 -15.37
CA LEU A 424 29.17 -10.21 -15.24
C LEU A 424 29.48 -10.87 -13.89
N GLY A 425 30.73 -10.81 -13.42
CA GLY A 425 31.13 -11.39 -12.12
C GLY A 425 30.38 -10.76 -10.94
N GLU A 426 30.29 -9.43 -10.89
CA GLU A 426 29.54 -8.70 -9.85
C GLU A 426 28.03 -9.02 -9.89
N ARG A 427 27.47 -9.26 -11.09
CA ARG A 427 26.07 -9.68 -11.23
C ARG A 427 25.84 -11.08 -10.67
N ILE A 428 26.78 -12.00 -10.90
CA ILE A 428 26.71 -13.37 -10.38
C ILE A 428 26.79 -13.35 -8.84
N GLU A 429 27.80 -12.68 -8.27
CA GLU A 429 27.95 -12.58 -6.81
C GLU A 429 26.70 -12.00 -6.15
N ARG A 430 26.14 -10.91 -6.71
CA ARG A 430 24.92 -10.29 -6.17
C ARG A 430 23.71 -11.21 -6.28
N ARG A 431 23.60 -12.02 -7.35
CA ARG A 431 22.55 -13.05 -7.48
C ARG A 431 22.71 -14.14 -6.42
N ASP A 432 23.93 -14.61 -6.16
CA ASP A 432 24.19 -15.65 -5.15
C ASP A 432 23.82 -15.16 -3.74
N ARG A 433 24.17 -13.91 -3.41
CA ARG A 433 23.77 -13.27 -2.15
C ARG A 433 22.25 -13.18 -2.01
N LEU A 434 21.55 -12.80 -3.08
CA LEU A 434 20.10 -12.71 -3.08
C LEU A 434 19.45 -14.09 -2.96
N SER A 435 19.97 -15.10 -3.67
CA SER A 435 19.52 -16.49 -3.55
C SER A 435 19.67 -17.01 -2.12
N THR A 436 20.81 -16.79 -1.48
CA THR A 436 21.05 -17.16 -0.07
C THR A 436 20.01 -16.50 0.86
N ALA A 437 19.64 -15.25 0.59
CA ALA A 437 18.60 -14.56 1.35
C ALA A 437 17.21 -15.16 1.10
N ILE A 438 16.86 -15.48 -0.15
CA ILE A 438 15.59 -16.13 -0.51
C ILE A 438 15.46 -17.49 0.19
N LEU A 439 16.48 -18.35 0.09
CA LEU A 439 16.49 -19.66 0.75
C LEU A 439 16.31 -19.54 2.26
N ARG A 440 17.00 -18.59 2.90
CA ARG A 440 16.83 -18.32 4.34
C ARG A 440 15.38 -17.92 4.69
N LEU A 441 14.76 -17.05 3.89
CA LEU A 441 13.37 -16.65 4.11
C LEU A 441 12.42 -17.85 3.92
N VAL A 442 12.67 -18.66 2.90
CA VAL A 442 11.88 -19.86 2.61
C VAL A 442 11.99 -20.88 3.74
N GLU A 443 13.20 -21.14 4.24
CA GLU A 443 13.46 -22.00 5.40
C GLU A 443 12.81 -21.48 6.68
N ALA A 444 12.78 -20.15 6.88
CA ALA A 444 12.14 -19.51 8.03
C ALA A 444 10.59 -19.52 7.96
N GLY A 445 9.99 -20.04 6.88
CA GLY A 445 8.53 -20.08 6.73
C GLY A 445 7.90 -18.73 6.35
N GLU A 446 8.69 -17.78 5.85
CA GLU A 446 8.23 -16.43 5.51
C GLU A 446 7.49 -16.38 4.17
N SER A 447 6.52 -15.46 4.04
CA SER A 447 5.77 -15.22 2.80
C SER A 447 6.53 -14.33 1.82
N ILE A 448 6.65 -14.75 0.56
CA ILE A 448 7.54 -14.10 -0.42
C ILE A 448 6.79 -13.74 -1.71
N LEU A 449 6.97 -12.49 -2.16
CA LEU A 449 6.68 -12.06 -3.53
C LEU A 449 8.01 -12.06 -4.30
N LEU A 450 8.16 -12.97 -5.26
CA LEU A 450 9.41 -13.16 -6.01
C LEU A 450 9.26 -12.69 -7.46
N THR A 451 10.06 -11.72 -7.87
CA THR A 451 10.22 -11.39 -9.29
C THR A 451 11.36 -12.21 -9.89
N VAL A 452 11.06 -12.99 -10.93
CA VAL A 452 12.04 -13.74 -11.71
C VAL A 452 12.22 -13.06 -13.06
N GLY A 453 13.48 -12.82 -13.44
CA GLY A 453 13.83 -12.29 -14.75
C GLY A 453 14.68 -13.29 -15.54
N PRO A 454 14.92 -13.03 -16.84
CA PRO A 454 15.77 -13.89 -17.64
C PRO A 454 17.19 -13.99 -17.06
N SER A 455 17.77 -15.18 -17.19
CA SER A 455 19.10 -15.53 -16.68
C SER A 455 20.01 -15.99 -17.82
N GLU A 456 21.25 -15.52 -17.78
CA GLU A 456 22.29 -15.93 -18.73
C GLU A 456 23.00 -17.22 -18.26
N LEU A 457 22.82 -17.65 -17.00
CA LEU A 457 23.50 -18.80 -16.40
C LEU A 457 23.10 -20.14 -17.06
N PRO A 458 21.81 -20.42 -17.32
CA PRO A 458 21.44 -21.67 -18.01
C PRO A 458 22.07 -21.82 -19.40
N ALA A 459 22.40 -20.70 -20.07
CA ALA A 459 23.03 -20.74 -21.39
C ALA A 459 24.49 -21.24 -21.36
N ILE A 460 25.16 -21.17 -20.20
CA ILE A 460 26.52 -21.67 -19.99
C ILE A 460 26.56 -23.00 -19.19
N GLY A 461 25.39 -23.58 -18.90
CA GLY A 461 25.26 -24.86 -18.20
C GLY A 461 25.07 -24.75 -16.69
N ASP A 462 25.03 -23.54 -16.13
CA ASP A 462 24.81 -23.30 -14.70
C ASP A 462 23.31 -23.12 -14.39
N THR A 463 22.90 -23.45 -13.17
CA THR A 463 21.53 -23.17 -12.71
C THR A 463 21.38 -21.70 -12.31
N ASP A 464 20.18 -21.15 -12.45
CA ASP A 464 19.90 -19.81 -11.95
C ASP A 464 19.60 -19.86 -10.44
N PRO A 465 20.45 -19.27 -9.58
CA PRO A 465 20.32 -19.42 -8.14
C PRO A 465 19.06 -18.74 -7.59
N LEU A 466 18.47 -17.77 -8.30
CA LEU A 466 17.25 -17.07 -7.85
C LEU A 466 16.00 -17.94 -7.88
N VAL A 467 16.01 -19.05 -8.62
CA VAL A 467 14.85 -19.94 -8.75
C VAL A 467 15.00 -21.25 -7.97
N GLU A 468 16.12 -21.42 -7.25
CA GLU A 468 16.46 -22.64 -6.51
C GLU A 468 15.45 -22.97 -5.40
N ALA A 469 14.76 -21.96 -4.86
CA ALA A 469 13.74 -22.15 -3.84
C ALA A 469 12.36 -22.54 -4.40
N LEU A 470 12.11 -22.38 -5.70
CA LEU A 470 10.80 -22.64 -6.32
C LEU A 470 10.36 -24.13 -6.27
N PRO A 471 11.26 -25.12 -6.47
CA PRO A 471 10.89 -26.54 -6.37
C PRO A 471 10.33 -26.94 -5.00
N LEU A 472 10.71 -26.22 -3.93
CA LEU A 472 10.15 -26.44 -2.60
C LEU A 472 8.65 -26.13 -2.49
N PHE A 473 8.11 -25.40 -3.46
CA PHE A 473 6.69 -25.10 -3.62
C PHE A 473 6.05 -25.87 -4.78
N GLY A 474 6.77 -26.79 -5.45
CA GLY A 474 6.26 -27.50 -6.64
C GLY A 474 6.22 -26.63 -7.90
N ILE A 475 7.18 -25.70 -8.03
CA ILE A 475 7.31 -24.83 -9.21
C ILE A 475 8.71 -25.00 -9.79
N THR A 476 8.78 -25.27 -11.09
CA THR A 476 10.00 -25.23 -11.88
C THR A 476 10.05 -23.95 -12.72
N SER A 477 11.21 -23.28 -12.84
CA SER A 477 11.37 -22.09 -13.68
C SER A 477 12.35 -22.32 -14.82
N ASP A 478 11.98 -21.86 -16.01
CA ASP A 478 12.83 -21.89 -17.21
C ASP A 478 13.42 -20.50 -17.48
N SER A 479 14.19 -19.97 -16.52
CA SER A 479 14.72 -18.60 -16.61
C SER A 479 15.75 -18.40 -17.73
N GLY A 480 16.22 -19.50 -18.33
CA GLY A 480 17.13 -19.49 -19.48
C GLY A 480 16.46 -19.20 -20.82
N ARG A 481 15.12 -19.37 -20.92
CA ARG A 481 14.37 -19.17 -22.17
C ARG A 481 13.43 -17.97 -22.07
N LEU A 482 13.64 -17.01 -22.97
CA LEU A 482 12.84 -15.79 -23.04
C LEU A 482 11.64 -16.00 -23.96
N LEU A 483 10.43 -15.73 -23.48
CA LEU A 483 9.25 -15.75 -24.33
C LEU A 483 9.29 -14.62 -25.35
N ILE A 484 9.11 -15.00 -26.60
CA ILE A 484 9.05 -14.08 -27.73
C ILE A 484 7.81 -14.37 -28.56
N ARG A 485 7.28 -13.34 -29.20
CA ARG A 485 6.23 -13.47 -30.20
C ARG A 485 6.57 -12.76 -31.50
N ARG A 486 6.04 -13.28 -32.60
CA ARG A 486 6.01 -12.59 -33.89
C ARG A 486 4.96 -11.49 -33.84
N ALA A 487 5.40 -10.23 -33.92
CA ALA A 487 4.51 -9.06 -33.98
C ALA A 487 4.50 -8.44 -35.38
N SER A 488 3.32 -8.13 -35.90
CA SER A 488 3.18 -7.41 -37.17
C SER A 488 3.49 -5.93 -36.98
N THR A 489 4.49 -5.40 -37.69
CA THR A 489 4.82 -3.97 -37.72
C THR A 489 4.69 -3.41 -39.14
N PRO A 490 4.61 -2.07 -39.32
CA PRO A 490 4.61 -1.45 -40.64
C PRO A 490 5.82 -1.81 -41.51
N GLN A 491 6.93 -2.23 -40.90
CA GLN A 491 8.18 -2.61 -41.56
C GLN A 491 8.29 -4.12 -41.81
N GLY A 492 7.24 -4.89 -41.45
CA GLY A 492 7.20 -6.35 -41.52
C GLY A 492 7.16 -7.02 -40.14
N PRO A 493 7.17 -8.37 -40.07
CA PRO A 493 7.18 -9.09 -38.81
C PRO A 493 8.47 -8.84 -38.01
N ALA A 494 8.34 -8.48 -36.74
CA ALA A 494 9.45 -8.25 -35.83
C ALA A 494 9.30 -9.08 -34.54
N PRO A 495 10.41 -9.47 -33.89
CA PRO A 495 10.35 -10.11 -32.58
C PRO A 495 9.86 -9.10 -31.54
N ALA A 496 8.88 -9.51 -30.74
CA ALA A 496 8.41 -8.76 -29.59
C ALA A 496 8.54 -9.59 -28.31
N VAL A 497 8.98 -8.95 -27.23
CA VAL A 497 9.10 -9.54 -25.88
C VAL A 497 8.03 -9.02 -24.93
N ASP A 498 7.07 -8.29 -25.49
CA ASP A 498 6.02 -7.57 -24.80
C ASP A 498 4.70 -8.31 -24.95
N PHE A 499 4.10 -8.68 -23.83
CA PHE A 499 2.82 -9.37 -23.75
C PHE A 499 1.81 -8.50 -23.00
N THR A 500 0.57 -8.55 -23.45
CA THR A 500 -0.57 -7.96 -22.72
C THR A 500 -1.63 -9.04 -22.59
N LEU A 501 -1.82 -9.52 -21.37
CA LEU A 501 -2.81 -10.53 -21.02
C LEU A 501 -4.06 -9.85 -20.49
N ARG A 502 -5.23 -10.40 -20.81
CA ARG A 502 -6.54 -9.91 -20.32
C ARG A 502 -7.35 -10.98 -19.59
N ARG A 503 -6.93 -12.24 -19.67
CA ARG A 503 -7.58 -13.36 -19.01
C ARG A 503 -6.60 -13.97 -18.04
N SER A 504 -7.07 -14.19 -16.83
CA SER A 504 -6.36 -14.96 -15.82
C SER A 504 -6.59 -16.46 -16.01
N THR A 505 -5.82 -17.25 -15.29
CA THR A 505 -5.88 -18.71 -15.30
C THR A 505 -6.39 -19.18 -13.95
N GLY A 506 -7.36 -20.11 -13.94
CA GLY A 506 -7.86 -20.74 -12.72
C GLY A 506 -8.78 -19.87 -11.85
N GLU A 507 -9.08 -20.36 -10.64
CA GLU A 507 -10.06 -19.76 -9.71
C GLU A 507 -9.41 -19.06 -8.50
N HIS A 508 -8.08 -19.02 -8.44
CA HIS A 508 -7.32 -18.42 -7.34
C HIS A 508 -7.77 -16.96 -7.10
N PRO A 509 -7.85 -16.46 -5.85
CA PRO A 509 -8.29 -15.10 -5.56
C PRO A 509 -7.57 -14.02 -6.38
N ILE A 510 -6.25 -14.14 -6.53
CA ILE A 510 -5.44 -13.23 -7.37
C ILE A 510 -5.89 -13.31 -8.84
N ALA A 511 -6.14 -14.52 -9.37
CA ALA A 511 -6.60 -14.69 -10.75
C ALA A 511 -7.97 -14.03 -10.96
N ARG A 512 -8.90 -14.19 -10.02
CA ARG A 512 -10.23 -13.55 -10.08
C ARG A 512 -10.15 -12.02 -10.04
N ALA A 513 -9.22 -11.45 -9.27
CA ALA A 513 -9.01 -10.00 -9.22
C ALA A 513 -8.49 -9.44 -10.56
N LEU A 514 -7.69 -10.23 -11.29
CA LEU A 514 -7.07 -9.85 -12.55
C LEU A 514 -7.92 -10.08 -13.79
N ASP A 515 -9.01 -10.84 -13.68
CA ASP A 515 -9.79 -11.20 -14.86
C ASP A 515 -10.34 -9.95 -15.58
N ALA A 516 -10.25 -9.97 -16.90
CA ALA A 516 -10.54 -8.85 -17.82
C ALA A 516 -9.59 -7.63 -17.72
N LEU A 517 -8.58 -7.61 -16.84
CA LEU A 517 -7.62 -6.52 -16.74
C LEU A 517 -6.43 -6.69 -17.68
N PRO A 518 -6.15 -5.69 -18.54
CA PRO A 518 -4.89 -5.65 -19.28
C PRO A 518 -3.71 -5.63 -18.30
N THR A 519 -2.93 -6.70 -18.32
CA THR A 519 -1.69 -6.88 -17.55
C THR A 519 -0.53 -7.00 -18.51
N TYR A 520 0.42 -6.08 -18.39
CA TYR A 520 1.61 -6.03 -19.24
C TYR A 520 2.77 -6.77 -18.60
N LEU A 521 3.37 -7.67 -19.39
CA LEU A 521 4.52 -8.47 -19.00
C LEU A 521 5.57 -8.32 -20.08
N ARG A 522 6.79 -7.94 -19.69
CA ARG A 522 7.93 -7.79 -20.60
C ARG A 522 9.02 -8.76 -20.23
N ALA A 523 9.66 -9.30 -21.26
CA ALA A 523 10.81 -10.20 -21.11
C ALA A 523 10.49 -11.37 -20.15
N ALA A 524 9.34 -11.99 -20.37
CA ALA A 524 8.84 -13.05 -19.51
C ALA A 524 9.57 -14.38 -19.75
N THR A 525 9.69 -15.19 -18.71
CA THR A 525 10.23 -16.55 -18.78
C THR A 525 9.20 -17.56 -18.24
N PRO A 526 9.11 -18.79 -18.77
CA PRO A 526 8.12 -19.76 -18.30
C PRO A 526 8.33 -20.19 -16.85
N LEU A 527 7.23 -20.26 -16.09
CA LEU A 527 7.08 -21.03 -14.86
C LEU A 527 6.26 -22.27 -15.17
N ARG A 528 6.60 -23.41 -14.56
CA ARG A 528 5.90 -24.68 -14.72
C ARG A 528 5.52 -25.20 -13.34
N PRO A 529 4.22 -25.19 -12.98
CA PRO A 529 3.74 -26.00 -11.87
C PRO A 529 4.10 -27.47 -12.13
N ASP A 530 4.64 -28.14 -11.12
CA ASP A 530 4.97 -29.56 -11.23
C ASP A 530 3.68 -30.39 -11.19
N ASP A 531 3.60 -31.46 -11.99
CA ASP A 531 2.43 -32.35 -12.03
C ASP A 531 2.17 -33.04 -10.69
N GLN A 532 3.23 -33.25 -9.91
CA GLN A 532 3.20 -33.82 -8.57
C GLN A 532 3.98 -32.88 -7.64
N PRO A 533 3.33 -31.85 -7.08
CA PRO A 533 3.97 -30.95 -6.13
C PRO A 533 4.35 -31.72 -4.85
N PRO A 534 5.33 -31.21 -4.07
CA PRO A 534 5.69 -31.80 -2.77
C PRO A 534 4.48 -31.95 -1.83
N ASP A 535 4.53 -32.94 -0.94
CA ASP A 535 3.46 -33.17 0.04
C ASP A 535 3.16 -31.90 0.86
N GLY A 536 1.88 -31.52 0.90
CA GLY A 536 1.43 -30.31 1.59
C GLY A 536 1.65 -29.00 0.82
N ALA A 537 2.12 -29.06 -0.43
CA ALA A 537 2.17 -27.91 -1.33
C ALA A 537 0.97 -27.88 -2.30
N SER A 538 0.51 -26.68 -2.64
CA SER A 538 -0.53 -26.43 -3.62
C SER A 538 -0.13 -25.28 -4.53
N VAL A 539 -0.38 -25.41 -5.83
CA VAL A 539 0.16 -24.51 -6.85
C VAL A 539 -0.95 -24.11 -7.82
N TRP A 540 -1.05 -22.82 -8.10
CA TRP A 540 -2.06 -22.25 -9.00
C TRP A 540 -1.40 -21.33 -10.03
N PRO A 541 -1.46 -21.64 -11.33
CA PRO A 541 -1.13 -20.67 -12.36
C PRO A 541 -2.16 -19.54 -12.33
N VAL A 542 -1.70 -18.29 -12.22
CA VAL A 542 -2.55 -17.08 -12.13
C VAL A 542 -2.65 -16.37 -13.48
N LEU A 543 -1.53 -16.27 -14.20
CA LEU A 543 -1.49 -15.73 -15.57
C LEU A 543 -0.63 -16.64 -16.43
N ALA A 544 -1.12 -16.99 -17.62
CA ALA A 544 -0.39 -17.75 -18.61
C ALA A 544 -0.46 -17.07 -19.98
N ILE A 545 0.66 -17.12 -20.72
CA ILE A 545 0.66 -16.77 -22.14
C ILE A 545 0.10 -17.97 -22.91
N PRO A 546 -0.99 -17.80 -23.67
CA PRO A 546 -1.59 -18.91 -24.40
C PRO A 546 -0.65 -19.41 -25.51
N ALA A 547 -0.71 -20.71 -25.79
CA ALA A 547 0.01 -21.29 -26.91
C ALA A 547 -0.43 -20.63 -28.23
N SER A 548 0.52 -20.29 -29.10
CA SER A 548 0.25 -19.86 -30.47
C SER A 548 1.40 -20.24 -31.39
N ALA A 549 1.12 -20.40 -32.68
CA ALA A 549 2.15 -20.66 -33.69
C ALA A 549 3.19 -19.52 -33.83
N ASP A 550 2.88 -18.36 -33.27
CA ASP A 550 3.69 -17.14 -33.32
C ASP A 550 4.42 -16.86 -32.02
N THR A 551 4.30 -17.71 -30.99
CA THR A 551 4.94 -17.52 -29.67
C THR A 551 5.75 -18.74 -29.29
N TRP A 552 6.93 -18.54 -28.73
CA TRP A 552 7.79 -19.61 -28.21
C TRP A 552 8.79 -19.05 -27.19
N ALA A 553 9.35 -19.90 -26.33
CA ALA A 553 10.41 -19.54 -25.41
C ALA A 553 11.79 -19.81 -26.04
N MET A 554 12.51 -18.73 -26.36
CA MET A 554 13.78 -18.77 -27.09
C MET A 554 14.97 -18.86 -26.14
N ALA A 555 15.89 -19.80 -26.38
CA ALA A 555 17.11 -19.95 -25.57
C ALA A 555 18.20 -18.90 -25.91
N ALA A 556 18.35 -18.55 -27.19
CA ALA A 556 19.42 -17.67 -27.69
C ALA A 556 19.00 -16.18 -27.72
N TRP A 557 18.45 -15.67 -26.61
CA TRP A 557 17.81 -14.35 -26.56
C TRP A 557 18.74 -13.17 -26.31
N GLN A 558 20.01 -13.39 -25.93
CA GLN A 558 20.90 -12.31 -25.50
C GLN A 558 21.18 -11.31 -26.63
N SER A 559 21.28 -11.79 -27.87
CA SER A 559 21.42 -10.93 -29.06
C SER A 559 20.20 -10.05 -29.28
N LEU A 560 18.99 -10.55 -28.98
CA LEU A 560 17.74 -9.79 -29.10
C LEU A 560 17.74 -8.58 -28.17
N LEU A 561 18.07 -8.77 -26.89
CA LEU A 561 18.01 -7.71 -25.89
C LEU A 561 19.17 -6.71 -26.00
N ARG A 562 20.36 -7.15 -26.43
CA ARG A 562 21.54 -6.26 -26.53
C ARG A 562 21.62 -5.46 -27.82
N GLN A 563 21.28 -6.07 -28.96
CA GLN A 563 21.54 -5.49 -30.28
C GLN A 563 20.27 -5.00 -30.98
N GLY A 564 19.08 -5.40 -30.50
CA GLY A 564 17.81 -5.12 -31.17
C GLY A 564 17.77 -5.83 -32.53
N MET A 565 17.24 -7.05 -32.58
CA MET A 565 17.16 -7.77 -33.86
C MET A 565 16.14 -7.13 -34.80
N THR A 566 16.56 -6.81 -36.02
CA THR A 566 15.70 -6.37 -37.13
C THR A 566 15.07 -7.53 -37.90
N ARG A 567 15.60 -8.75 -37.77
CA ARG A 567 15.07 -9.95 -38.43
C ARG A 567 14.54 -10.94 -37.39
N LEU A 568 13.31 -11.39 -37.59
CA LEU A 568 12.66 -12.37 -36.74
C LEU A 568 13.30 -13.77 -36.93
N PRO A 569 13.80 -14.42 -35.85
CA PRO A 569 14.27 -15.80 -35.92
C PRO A 569 13.11 -16.78 -36.06
N ASN A 570 13.35 -17.93 -36.70
CA ASN A 570 12.45 -19.08 -36.60
C ASN A 570 12.78 -19.85 -35.31
N PRO A 571 11.78 -20.47 -34.64
CA PRO A 571 12.05 -21.31 -33.48
C PRO A 571 12.95 -22.49 -33.87
N ASP A 572 13.90 -22.82 -32.99
CA ASP A 572 14.72 -24.04 -33.07
C ASP A 572 14.12 -25.09 -32.13
N PRO A 573 13.37 -26.10 -32.60
CA PRO A 573 12.70 -27.07 -31.74
C PRO A 573 13.64 -27.90 -30.85
N MET A 574 14.95 -27.93 -31.14
CA MET A 574 15.92 -28.64 -30.29
C MET A 574 16.35 -27.82 -29.07
N ARG A 575 16.17 -26.49 -29.10
CA ARG A 575 16.68 -25.58 -28.08
C ARG A 575 15.58 -24.75 -27.43
N ASP A 576 14.59 -24.38 -28.23
CA ASP A 576 13.47 -23.54 -27.85
C ASP A 576 12.28 -24.37 -27.38
N ASP A 577 11.49 -23.80 -26.48
CA ASP A 577 10.21 -24.39 -26.07
C ASP A 577 9.07 -23.80 -26.92
N VAL A 578 8.46 -24.66 -27.73
CA VAL A 578 7.34 -24.34 -28.62
C VAL A 578 5.99 -24.85 -28.10
N GLU A 579 5.98 -25.50 -26.93
CA GLU A 579 4.81 -26.15 -26.34
C GLU A 579 4.24 -25.31 -25.18
N GLY A 580 3.39 -24.34 -25.53
CA GLY A 580 2.59 -23.62 -24.54
C GLY A 580 1.36 -24.41 -24.05
N PRO A 581 0.54 -23.84 -23.14
CA PRO A 581 0.64 -22.48 -22.59
C PRO A 581 1.78 -22.33 -21.58
N TRP A 582 2.27 -21.09 -21.41
CA TRP A 582 3.36 -20.78 -20.48
C TRP A 582 2.86 -19.97 -19.29
N PRO A 583 2.69 -20.58 -18.10
CA PRO A 583 2.45 -19.84 -16.87
C PRO A 583 3.59 -18.84 -16.60
N ILE A 584 3.25 -17.61 -16.23
CA ILE A 584 4.20 -16.51 -15.95
C ILE A 584 4.01 -15.98 -14.54
N VAL A 585 2.79 -16.03 -14.03
CA VAL A 585 2.50 -15.75 -12.62
C VAL A 585 1.95 -17.02 -12.01
N VAL A 586 2.56 -17.46 -10.91
CA VAL A 586 2.15 -18.65 -10.18
C VAL A 586 2.07 -18.29 -8.70
N ALA A 587 0.97 -18.66 -8.05
CA ALA A 587 0.81 -18.60 -6.60
C ALA A 587 0.97 -20.02 -6.04
N ALA A 588 1.58 -20.16 -4.87
CA ALA A 588 1.73 -21.43 -4.20
C ALA A 588 1.70 -21.30 -2.68
N GLU A 589 1.20 -22.33 -2.03
CA GLU A 589 1.16 -22.47 -0.58
C GLU A 589 1.85 -23.78 -0.21
N ARG A 590 2.54 -23.82 0.93
CA ARG A 590 3.07 -25.06 1.50
C ARG A 590 3.01 -25.05 3.02
N THR A 591 3.04 -26.24 3.62
CA THR A 591 3.25 -26.41 5.05
C THR A 591 4.74 -26.54 5.34
N PRO A 592 5.39 -25.61 6.07
CA PRO A 592 6.81 -25.71 6.39
C PRO A 592 7.15 -26.96 7.24
N PRO A 593 8.35 -27.55 7.09
CA PRO A 593 8.74 -28.74 7.86
C PRO A 593 8.81 -28.52 9.38
N ASP A 594 9.16 -27.31 9.83
CA ASP A 594 9.46 -27.00 11.25
C ASP A 594 8.23 -26.43 12.01
N THR A 595 7.08 -26.28 11.34
CA THR A 595 5.82 -25.78 11.93
C THR A 595 4.91 -26.88 12.48
N ALA A 596 5.42 -28.09 12.73
CA ALA A 596 4.68 -29.23 13.32
C ALA A 596 4.13 -28.99 14.75
N ARG A 597 4.09 -27.75 15.23
CA ARG A 597 3.42 -27.30 16.46
C ARG A 597 2.20 -26.41 16.23
N ASP A 598 2.00 -25.91 15.01
CA ASP A 598 0.85 -25.09 14.64
C ASP A 598 0.50 -25.37 13.18
N ASP A 599 -0.27 -26.44 12.95
CA ASP A 599 -0.73 -26.92 11.64
C ASP A 599 -1.55 -25.87 10.84
N SER A 600 -1.79 -24.68 11.42
CA SER A 600 -2.58 -23.61 10.82
C SER A 600 -1.78 -22.62 9.96
N LYS A 601 -0.45 -22.53 10.13
CA LYS A 601 0.35 -21.49 9.45
C LYS A 601 0.93 -21.97 8.12
N GLN A 602 0.22 -21.68 7.03
CA GLN A 602 0.71 -21.90 5.67
C GLN A 602 1.74 -20.85 5.26
N GLN A 603 2.81 -21.29 4.60
CA GLN A 603 3.77 -20.41 3.94
C GLN A 603 3.32 -20.16 2.51
N ARG A 604 3.28 -18.88 2.10
CA ARG A 604 2.77 -18.46 0.78
C ARG A 604 3.88 -17.87 -0.10
N LEU A 605 3.79 -18.14 -1.40
CA LEU A 605 4.70 -17.63 -2.43
C LEU A 605 3.88 -17.13 -3.63
N VAL A 606 4.20 -15.95 -4.13
CA VAL A 606 3.80 -15.54 -5.49
C VAL A 606 5.06 -15.29 -6.32
N ALA A 607 5.20 -16.04 -7.40
CA ALA A 607 6.29 -15.88 -8.35
C ALA A 607 5.79 -15.18 -9.62
N VAL A 608 6.43 -14.07 -10.01
CA VAL A 608 6.16 -13.34 -11.25
C VAL A 608 7.41 -13.38 -12.13
N ALA A 609 7.37 -14.21 -13.18
CA ALA A 609 8.47 -14.41 -14.10
C ALA A 609 8.48 -13.40 -15.26
N ALA A 610 8.47 -12.11 -14.91
CA ALA A 610 8.64 -11.01 -15.85
C ALA A 610 9.38 -9.87 -15.15
N ALA A 611 10.33 -9.23 -15.83
CA ALA A 611 11.06 -8.12 -15.25
C ALA A 611 10.22 -6.83 -15.24
N ALA A 612 10.43 -5.98 -14.24
CA ALA A 612 9.90 -4.62 -14.16
C ALA A 612 8.36 -4.45 -14.23
N TRP A 613 7.60 -5.54 -14.04
CA TRP A 613 6.14 -5.55 -14.12
C TRP A 613 5.45 -4.61 -13.11
N PHE A 614 6.12 -4.31 -11.99
CA PHE A 614 5.64 -3.48 -10.89
C PHE A 614 6.09 -2.02 -10.96
N THR A 615 6.98 -1.68 -11.91
CA THR A 615 7.57 -0.34 -11.97
C THR A 615 6.56 0.73 -12.37
N ASP A 616 6.80 1.96 -11.94
CA ASP A 616 5.96 3.13 -12.26
C ASP A 616 5.84 3.33 -13.79
N ALA A 617 6.91 3.03 -14.54
CA ALA A 617 6.89 3.07 -16.00
C ALA A 617 5.83 2.12 -16.62
N THR A 618 5.54 1.01 -15.94
CA THR A 618 4.54 0.02 -16.36
C THR A 618 3.16 0.35 -15.78
N THR A 619 3.07 0.56 -14.47
CA THR A 619 1.79 0.76 -13.76
C THR A 619 1.12 2.09 -14.09
N GLN A 620 1.92 3.13 -14.33
CA GLN A 620 1.42 4.47 -14.68
C GLN A 620 1.31 4.69 -16.19
N ALA A 621 1.58 3.67 -17.02
CA ALA A 621 1.41 3.77 -18.45
C ALA A 621 -0.04 4.15 -18.78
N ALA A 622 -0.22 5.25 -19.50
CA ALA A 622 -1.53 5.79 -19.85
C ALA A 622 -1.67 6.01 -21.36
N SER A 623 -2.90 5.94 -21.85
CA SER A 623 -3.26 6.26 -23.23
C SER A 623 -4.49 7.16 -23.24
N GLN A 624 -4.59 8.04 -24.24
CA GLN A 624 -5.79 8.83 -24.46
C GLN A 624 -6.73 8.09 -25.41
N VAL A 625 -7.95 7.81 -24.98
CA VAL A 625 -9.02 7.19 -25.78
C VAL A 625 -10.21 8.13 -25.73
N ASP A 626 -10.66 8.61 -26.88
CA ASP A 626 -11.79 9.56 -27.00
C ASP A 626 -11.65 10.82 -26.10
N GLY A 627 -10.43 11.34 -26.00
CA GLY A 627 -10.12 12.49 -25.14
C GLY A 627 -9.91 12.15 -23.66
N ILE A 628 -10.23 10.94 -23.23
CA ILE A 628 -10.09 10.48 -21.84
C ILE A 628 -8.76 9.76 -21.67
N VAL A 629 -7.93 10.24 -20.75
CA VAL A 629 -6.72 9.51 -20.34
C VAL A 629 -7.16 8.29 -19.52
N THR A 630 -6.76 7.08 -19.96
CA THR A 630 -7.06 5.78 -19.33
C THR A 630 -5.77 5.04 -19.01
N ARG A 631 -5.79 4.20 -17.96
CA ARG A 631 -4.59 3.40 -17.60
C ARG A 631 -4.49 2.30 -18.65
N ARG A 632 -3.31 2.16 -19.24
CA ARG A 632 -3.08 1.18 -20.29
C ARG A 632 -3.02 -0.24 -19.73
N PHE A 633 -2.44 -0.39 -18.53
CA PHE A 633 -2.18 -1.69 -17.89
C PHE A 633 -2.60 -1.74 -16.41
N PRO A 634 -3.89 -1.52 -16.08
CA PRO A 634 -4.36 -1.50 -14.69
C PRO A 634 -4.19 -2.85 -13.97
N GLY A 635 -4.03 -3.96 -14.69
CA GLY A 635 -3.83 -5.28 -14.10
C GLY A 635 -2.48 -5.44 -13.39
N ASN A 636 -1.47 -4.63 -13.70
CA ASN A 636 -0.18 -4.67 -12.99
C ASN A 636 -0.30 -4.14 -11.56
N ASP A 637 -1.08 -3.07 -11.37
CA ASP A 637 -1.38 -2.53 -10.04
C ASP A 637 -2.19 -3.51 -9.20
N GLU A 638 -3.23 -4.11 -9.81
CA GLU A 638 -4.08 -5.09 -9.14
C GLU A 638 -3.30 -6.39 -8.83
N LEU A 639 -2.39 -6.81 -9.71
CA LEU A 639 -1.53 -7.99 -9.49
C LEU A 639 -0.68 -7.79 -8.24
N PHE A 640 -0.10 -6.60 -8.07
CA PHE A 640 0.68 -6.29 -6.88
C PHE A 640 -0.19 -6.29 -5.63
N ASP A 641 -1.29 -5.53 -5.64
CA ASP A 641 -2.15 -5.35 -4.46
C ASP A 641 -2.78 -6.67 -4.02
N ALA A 642 -3.25 -7.50 -4.96
CA ALA A 642 -3.81 -8.82 -4.68
C ALA A 642 -2.76 -9.81 -4.18
N SER A 643 -1.54 -9.79 -4.75
CA SER A 643 -0.44 -10.64 -4.28
C SER A 643 -0.01 -10.26 -2.87
N PHE A 644 0.14 -8.97 -2.59
CA PHE A 644 0.52 -8.48 -1.26
C PHE A 644 -0.54 -8.83 -0.21
N ALA A 645 -1.82 -8.58 -0.49
CA ALA A 645 -2.91 -8.93 0.41
C ALA A 645 -2.95 -10.44 0.70
N TRP A 646 -2.81 -11.29 -0.33
CA TRP A 646 -2.78 -12.73 -0.16
C TRP A 646 -1.60 -13.22 0.68
N LEU A 647 -0.40 -12.72 0.40
CA LEU A 647 0.81 -13.07 1.15
C LEU A 647 0.75 -12.61 2.61
N ALA A 648 0.00 -11.53 2.89
CA ALA A 648 -0.24 -11.00 4.23
C ALA A 648 -1.38 -11.70 4.99
N GLY A 649 -2.06 -12.70 4.40
CA GLY A 649 -3.21 -13.36 5.03
C GLY A 649 -4.50 -12.54 5.00
N LEU A 650 -4.57 -11.52 4.12
CA LEU A 650 -5.70 -10.62 3.96
C LEU A 650 -6.57 -11.05 2.76
N ASP A 651 -6.87 -12.35 2.65
CA ASP A 651 -7.62 -12.96 1.54
C ASP A 651 -8.97 -12.27 1.31
N ASP A 652 -9.60 -11.85 2.40
CA ASP A 652 -10.85 -11.10 2.46
C ASP A 652 -10.80 -9.70 1.81
N GLN A 653 -9.60 -9.20 1.52
CA GLN A 653 -9.36 -7.93 0.85
C GLN A 653 -9.02 -8.13 -0.63
N ILE A 654 -9.00 -9.36 -1.14
CA ILE A 654 -8.71 -9.67 -2.55
C ILE A 654 -10.00 -9.66 -3.35
N GLY A 655 -10.14 -8.71 -4.26
CA GLY A 655 -11.25 -8.64 -5.20
C GLY A 655 -11.02 -7.52 -6.22
N ALA A 656 -11.78 -7.54 -7.32
CA ALA A 656 -11.65 -6.52 -8.36
C ALA A 656 -11.83 -5.10 -7.78
N GLY A 657 -10.74 -4.33 -7.74
CA GLY A 657 -10.72 -2.97 -7.25
C GLY A 657 -11.46 -1.96 -8.14
N PRO A 658 -11.53 -0.68 -7.72
CA PRO A 658 -12.18 0.38 -8.52
C PRO A 658 -11.55 0.56 -9.90
N SER A 659 -10.23 0.39 -10.02
CA SER A 659 -9.45 0.46 -11.27
C SER A 659 -9.92 -0.49 -12.36
N VAL A 660 -10.63 -1.58 -12.01
CA VAL A 660 -11.17 -2.56 -12.97
C VAL A 660 -12.28 -1.98 -13.85
N ARG A 661 -12.80 -0.81 -13.49
CA ARG A 661 -13.85 -0.12 -14.25
C ARG A 661 -13.31 0.90 -15.24
N ASP A 662 -11.99 1.13 -15.28
CA ASP A 662 -11.33 1.95 -16.32
C ASP A 662 -11.37 1.29 -17.71
N VAL A 663 -11.70 -0.01 -17.78
CA VAL A 663 -11.81 -0.77 -19.03
C VAL A 663 -13.28 -1.05 -19.32
N PRO A 664 -13.80 -0.68 -20.52
CA PRO A 664 -15.14 -1.06 -20.93
C PRO A 664 -15.32 -2.58 -20.85
N ARG A 665 -16.28 -3.04 -20.04
CA ARG A 665 -16.53 -4.48 -19.82
C ARG A 665 -17.33 -5.16 -20.93
N ILE A 666 -17.40 -4.55 -22.11
CA ILE A 666 -18.03 -5.20 -23.26
C ILE A 666 -17.03 -6.27 -23.70
N ALA A 667 -17.27 -7.51 -23.26
CA ALA A 667 -16.60 -8.67 -23.83
C ALA A 667 -16.76 -8.60 -25.35
N ASP A 668 -15.70 -8.94 -26.09
CA ASP A 668 -15.80 -9.07 -27.55
C ASP A 668 -16.97 -10.01 -27.85
N LEU A 669 -18.08 -9.44 -28.33
CA LEU A 669 -19.26 -10.22 -28.70
C LEU A 669 -18.82 -11.07 -29.88
N SER A 670 -18.98 -12.39 -29.76
CA SER A 670 -18.73 -13.26 -30.90
C SER A 670 -19.64 -12.86 -32.06
N ASP A 671 -19.21 -13.09 -33.30
CA ASP A 671 -20.04 -12.76 -34.48
C ASP A 671 -21.44 -13.38 -34.39
N ALA A 672 -21.55 -14.55 -33.76
CA ALA A 672 -22.81 -15.21 -33.47
C ALA A 672 -23.68 -14.45 -32.45
N GLN A 673 -23.10 -13.90 -31.38
CA GLN A 673 -23.81 -13.08 -30.39
C GLN A 673 -24.29 -11.75 -30.99
N ILE A 674 -23.46 -11.11 -31.82
CA ILE A 674 -23.86 -9.88 -32.54
C ILE A 674 -25.03 -10.17 -33.48
N LEU A 675 -24.95 -11.27 -34.22
CA LEU A 675 -26.01 -11.69 -35.13
C LEU A 675 -27.31 -12.03 -34.37
N ALA A 676 -27.20 -12.74 -33.25
CA ALA A 676 -28.34 -13.08 -32.39
C ALA A 676 -29.01 -11.83 -31.80
N MET A 677 -28.21 -10.86 -31.32
CA MET A 677 -28.73 -9.61 -30.75
C MET A 677 -29.40 -8.73 -31.82
N ARG A 678 -28.86 -8.70 -33.04
CA ARG A 678 -29.50 -8.06 -34.20
C ARG A 678 -30.86 -8.69 -34.51
N TRP A 679 -30.95 -10.01 -34.56
CA TRP A 679 -32.23 -10.70 -34.81
C TRP A 679 -33.21 -10.53 -33.65
N ALA A 680 -32.74 -10.50 -32.40
CA ALA A 680 -33.59 -10.25 -31.24
C ALA A 680 -34.20 -8.84 -31.26
N LEU A 681 -33.45 -7.82 -31.69
CA LEU A 681 -33.96 -6.46 -31.81
C LEU A 681 -34.85 -6.27 -33.05
N ILE A 682 -34.45 -6.83 -34.20
CA ILE A 682 -35.18 -6.67 -35.48
C ILE A 682 -36.47 -7.49 -35.51
N ALA A 683 -36.44 -8.75 -35.05
CA ALA A 683 -37.58 -9.66 -35.11
C ALA A 683 -38.23 -9.87 -33.74
N GLY A 684 -37.42 -9.97 -32.67
CA GLY A 684 -37.93 -10.24 -31.32
C GLY A 684 -38.81 -9.13 -30.77
N LEU A 685 -38.39 -7.86 -30.89
CA LEU A 685 -39.15 -6.72 -30.34
C LEU A 685 -40.52 -6.53 -31.02
N PRO A 686 -40.64 -6.58 -32.38
CA PRO A 686 -41.94 -6.56 -33.05
C PRO A 686 -42.83 -7.76 -32.72
N VAL A 687 -42.26 -8.97 -32.60
CA VAL A 687 -43.01 -10.17 -32.19
C VAL A 687 -43.52 -10.03 -30.77
N LEU A 688 -42.72 -9.48 -29.85
CA LEU A 688 -43.12 -9.27 -28.45
C LEU A 688 -44.27 -8.25 -28.36
N VAL A 689 -44.24 -7.19 -29.16
CA VAL A 689 -45.36 -6.23 -29.30
C VAL A 689 -46.61 -6.91 -29.86
N LEU A 690 -46.47 -7.73 -30.91
CA LEU A 690 -47.59 -8.46 -31.49
C LEU A 690 -48.20 -9.46 -30.51
N LEU A 691 -47.38 -10.25 -29.81
CA LEU A 691 -47.80 -11.20 -28.80
C LEU A 691 -48.46 -10.51 -27.61
N SER A 692 -47.93 -9.35 -27.18
CA SER A 692 -48.55 -8.54 -26.14
C SER A 692 -49.93 -8.04 -26.58
N GLY A 693 -50.06 -7.60 -27.83
CA GLY A 693 -51.35 -7.22 -28.43
C GLY A 693 -52.32 -8.40 -28.55
N LEU A 694 -51.83 -9.58 -28.90
CA LEU A 694 -52.62 -10.81 -29.05
C LEU A 694 -53.10 -11.32 -27.69
N ALA A 695 -52.22 -11.34 -26.68
CA ALA A 695 -52.55 -11.67 -25.31
C ALA A 695 -53.56 -10.68 -24.72
N PHE A 696 -53.36 -9.37 -24.98
CA PHE A 696 -54.32 -8.34 -24.57
C PHE A 696 -55.69 -8.53 -25.23
N ARG A 697 -55.73 -8.86 -26.52
CA ARG A 697 -56.96 -9.17 -27.25
C ARG A 697 -57.64 -10.43 -26.69
N TRP A 698 -56.88 -11.48 -26.42
CA TRP A 698 -57.39 -12.73 -25.88
C TRP A 698 -57.97 -12.58 -24.47
N LEU A 699 -57.32 -11.75 -23.63
CA LEU A 699 -57.82 -11.41 -22.29
C LEU A 699 -59.08 -10.52 -22.31
N ARG A 700 -59.34 -9.80 -23.42
CA ARG A 700 -60.52 -8.93 -23.55
C ARG A 700 -61.68 -9.52 -24.36
N GLY A 701 -61.47 -10.64 -25.07
CA GLY A 701 -62.44 -11.24 -25.99
C GLY A 701 -62.32 -10.70 -27.41
#